data_AF-A0A847LZG2-F1
#
_entry.id   AF-A0A847LZG2-F1
#
_cell.length_a   1.000
_cell.length_b   1.000
_cell.length_c   1.000
_cell.angle_alpha   90.00
_cell.angle_beta   90.00
_cell.angle_gamma   90.00
#
_symmetry.space_group_name_H-M   'P 1'
#
loop_
_entity.id
_entity.type
_entity.pdbx_description
1 polymer ?
#
loop_
_entity_poly.entity_id
_entity_poly.type
_entity_poly.pdbx_seq_one_letter_code
_entity_poly.pdbx_strand_id
1 'polypeptide(L)'
;MKRALVISFLLFAYTANTVLFSQTLGTTTDRDAVMARDEFRRGIQAYNRFGFNEAILSFEKALSYKPAEPLILEWLGRSYYRSGLEETALRQWQEALRLYPAASSQSLLLTSYLETIRNRRALFFMADDQVRFVESGRYQAKQSGQYLYRQPSSVLPLPDGSVWVVAYGSNEILRIDVNGIIKERLRGPLNGFDRPYDIAQASDGRLFVSEYRGGRISVLDARGNWKSYIGSKGRGDGQFIGPQNICVDREDYLYVVDFGTLRISKFAPDGQFLFAFGTKGPNFPGFRAPTGIAAIEDRIFIADQVDRLIYSFDKSGNYLGPVIQDGLNAPEGLRPTRDGKLLVADGSRILLASPETGFVQPIASLGNAGGRILTADFDQNGSIAAANFQAEEVSILNRTEDMASGLFVQIERVVADKFPLVTLEIQVQDRHRRPIVGLDSRNFLITEGGKPVLDQTFGGAAYLSTQSAISLVIERSPETAPLLTPLRTAVKDSVSAVDRLVSLVSAGELPIKERIDSASALEQAARGAASSYSPRWRFDLAIRLAATDLLPVEKKRALVFVGSGRLGQKAFDSYGLSELASYMANNGIYFYTVLVGSGTADKELQYLCDQTGGAVLQLYQSQGIGAALKSIRQNPSGSYTLQYRSQLPTDFGRAFLPVEAEVYLLERSGRDALGYFAPLE
;
A
#
# COMPACT_ATOMS: atom_id res chain seq x y z
N MET A 1 13.68 43.19 1.98
CA MET A 1 12.33 43.77 2.25
C MET A 1 11.29 42.71 1.95
N LYS A 2 10.39 42.50 2.91
CA LYS A 2 9.33 41.48 2.99
C LYS A 2 8.31 41.57 1.85
N ARG A 3 7.94 40.44 1.22
CA ARG A 3 6.58 40.07 0.71
C ARG A 3 6.55 38.54 0.51
N ALA A 4 6.04 37.78 1.48
CA ALA A 4 4.64 37.37 1.65
C ALA A 4 4.30 36.10 0.83
N LEU A 5 4.62 34.95 1.42
CA LEU A 5 4.14 33.63 1.02
C LEU A 5 2.71 33.50 1.56
N VAL A 6 1.70 33.57 0.69
CA VAL A 6 0.31 33.31 1.07
C VAL A 6 0.13 31.80 1.08
N ILE A 7 0.47 31.19 2.21
CA ILE A 7 -0.11 29.90 2.62
C ILE A 7 -1.49 30.28 3.16
N SER A 8 -2.56 29.83 2.51
CA SER A 8 -3.90 29.89 3.09
C SER A 8 -3.94 28.97 4.31
N PHE A 9 -3.53 29.51 5.46
CA PHE A 9 -3.92 29.00 6.76
C PHE A 9 -5.43 29.19 6.86
N LEU A 10 -6.19 28.12 6.68
CA LEU A 10 -7.48 28.00 7.36
C LEU A 10 -7.16 27.82 8.85
N LEU A 11 -6.93 28.96 9.51
CA LEU A 11 -6.91 29.09 10.96
C LEU A 11 -8.31 28.72 11.46
N PHE A 12 -8.55 27.44 11.71
CA PHE A 12 -9.62 27.07 12.62
C PHE A 12 -9.19 27.56 14.00
N ALA A 13 -9.97 28.50 14.55
CA ALA A 13 -9.79 28.98 15.91
C ALA A 13 -9.86 27.79 16.86
N TYR A 14 -8.74 27.49 17.50
CA TYR A 14 -8.58 26.41 18.48
C TYR A 14 -9.26 26.88 19.78
N THR A 15 -10.54 26.57 19.98
CA THR A 15 -11.13 26.61 21.33
C THR A 15 -10.79 25.29 22.00
N ALA A 16 -9.71 25.29 22.78
CA ALA A 16 -9.30 24.19 23.63
C ALA A 16 -10.32 23.98 24.77
N ASN A 17 -11.45 23.36 24.46
CA ASN A 17 -12.25 22.64 25.43
C ASN A 17 -11.94 21.16 25.25
N THR A 18 -10.71 20.76 25.59
CA THR A 18 -10.48 19.36 25.96
C THR A 18 -11.37 19.11 27.17
N VAL A 19 -12.33 18.19 27.05
CA VAL A 19 -13.01 17.65 28.23
C VAL A 19 -11.92 16.94 29.02
N LEU A 20 -11.29 17.67 29.94
CA LEU A 20 -10.44 17.10 30.97
C LEU A 20 -11.33 16.13 31.73
N PHE A 21 -10.95 14.86 31.74
CA PHE A 21 -11.51 13.90 32.70
C PHE A 21 -11.49 14.59 34.05
N SER A 22 -12.66 14.89 34.63
CA SER A 22 -12.80 15.84 35.75
C SER A 22 -11.77 15.59 36.85
N GLN A 23 -10.67 16.35 36.84
CA GLN A 23 -9.62 16.31 37.87
C GLN A 23 -10.01 17.22 39.03
N THR A 24 -11.30 17.28 39.36
CA THR A 24 -11.76 18.04 40.52
C THR A 24 -11.38 17.28 41.78
N LEU A 25 -10.27 17.71 42.40
CA LEU A 25 -9.98 17.51 43.82
C LEU A 25 -11.05 18.23 44.66
N GLY A 26 -12.28 17.70 44.64
CA GLY A 26 -13.35 18.07 45.55
C GLY A 26 -13.34 17.11 46.74
N THR A 27 -13.50 17.64 47.94
CA THR A 27 -13.34 17.00 49.26
C THR A 27 -14.38 15.92 49.61
N THR A 28 -14.86 15.18 48.63
CA THR A 28 -15.65 13.94 48.78
C THR A 28 -15.12 12.96 47.75
N THR A 29 -14.30 11.99 48.17
CA THR A 29 -13.86 10.87 47.32
C THR A 29 -15.08 10.05 46.92
N ASP A 30 -15.65 10.39 45.76
CA ASP A 30 -16.60 9.55 45.07
C ASP A 30 -15.91 8.23 44.72
N ARG A 31 -16.26 7.19 45.49
CA ARG A 31 -15.69 5.85 45.36
C ARG A 31 -15.89 5.31 43.94
N ASP A 32 -17.02 5.60 43.32
CA ASP A 32 -17.33 5.11 41.98
C ASP A 32 -16.48 5.82 40.93
N ALA A 33 -16.23 7.12 41.09
CA ALA A 33 -15.30 7.85 40.22
C ALA A 33 -13.86 7.31 40.29
N VAL A 34 -13.39 6.93 41.48
CA VAL A 34 -12.06 6.31 41.66
C VAL A 34 -12.01 4.94 40.98
N MET A 35 -13.00 4.09 41.22
CA MET A 35 -13.08 2.75 40.62
C MET A 35 -13.19 2.83 39.08
N ALA A 36 -14.00 3.74 38.55
CA ALA A 36 -14.12 3.99 37.12
C ALA A 36 -12.76 4.37 36.50
N ARG A 37 -12.01 5.25 37.16
CA ARG A 37 -10.69 5.69 36.68
C ARG A 37 -9.67 4.55 36.68
N ASP A 38 -9.65 3.72 37.72
CA ASP A 38 -8.72 2.60 37.81
C ASP A 38 -9.00 1.54 36.75
N GLU A 39 -10.26 1.21 36.49
CA GLU A 39 -10.63 0.29 35.41
C GLU A 39 -10.39 0.91 34.02
N PHE A 40 -10.66 2.20 33.85
CA PHE A 40 -10.34 2.92 32.60
C PHE A 40 -8.83 2.86 32.30
N ARG A 41 -7.98 3.07 33.31
CA ARG A 41 -6.54 2.92 33.19
C ARG A 41 -6.13 1.51 32.74
N ARG A 42 -6.66 0.47 33.40
CA ARG A 42 -6.39 -0.93 33.01
C ARG A 42 -6.80 -1.20 31.58
N GLY A 43 -7.96 -0.68 31.17
CA GLY A 43 -8.45 -0.78 29.80
C GLY A 43 -7.48 -0.19 28.78
N ILE A 44 -6.96 1.01 29.03
CA ILE A 44 -5.96 1.65 28.15
C ILE A 44 -4.66 0.84 28.10
N GLN A 45 -4.18 0.36 29.25
CA GLN A 45 -2.97 -0.46 29.32
C GLN A 45 -3.14 -1.80 28.58
N ALA A 46 -4.31 -2.42 28.67
CA ALA A 46 -4.65 -3.63 27.92
C ALA A 46 -4.71 -3.34 26.41
N TYR A 47 -5.38 -2.26 26.00
CA TYR A 47 -5.47 -1.86 24.59
C TYR A 47 -4.08 -1.64 23.97
N ASN A 48 -3.19 -0.88 24.64
CA ASN A 48 -1.84 -0.61 24.13
C ASN A 48 -0.92 -1.86 24.08
N ARG A 49 -1.31 -2.95 24.76
CA ARG A 49 -0.68 -4.27 24.69
C ARG A 49 -1.37 -5.23 23.73
N PHE A 50 -2.30 -4.72 22.90
CA PHE A 50 -3.15 -5.49 21.98
C PHE A 50 -4.12 -6.48 22.66
N GLY A 51 -4.35 -6.33 23.96
CA GLY A 51 -5.31 -7.11 24.76
C GLY A 51 -6.72 -6.56 24.64
N PHE A 52 -7.31 -6.57 23.44
CA PHE A 52 -8.59 -5.88 23.18
C PHE A 52 -9.77 -6.44 23.99
N ASN A 53 -9.82 -7.76 24.22
CA ASN A 53 -10.88 -8.36 25.05
C ASN A 53 -10.74 -7.95 26.53
N GLU A 54 -9.52 -7.89 27.06
CA GLU A 54 -9.24 -7.39 28.41
C GLU A 54 -9.60 -5.90 28.52
N ALA A 55 -9.32 -5.12 27.48
CA ALA A 55 -9.70 -3.72 27.39
C ALA A 55 -11.22 -3.53 27.40
N ILE A 56 -11.97 -4.29 26.59
CA ILE A 56 -13.44 -4.28 26.56
C ILE A 56 -14.00 -4.51 27.96
N LEU A 57 -13.59 -5.60 28.63
CA LEU A 57 -14.06 -5.94 29.97
C LEU A 57 -13.77 -4.81 30.98
N SER A 58 -12.59 -4.20 30.90
CA SER A 58 -12.19 -3.10 31.78
C SER A 58 -13.03 -1.84 31.54
N PHE A 59 -13.29 -1.48 30.28
CA PHE A 59 -14.10 -0.32 29.93
C PHE A 59 -15.58 -0.50 30.27
N GLU A 60 -16.14 -1.69 30.05
CA GLU A 60 -17.51 -2.01 30.48
C GLU A 60 -17.66 -1.90 32.00
N LYS A 61 -16.67 -2.42 32.74
CA LYS A 61 -16.63 -2.26 34.19
C LYS A 61 -16.50 -0.80 34.61
N ALA A 62 -15.67 0.00 33.92
CA ALA A 62 -15.57 1.43 34.18
C ALA A 62 -16.91 2.16 33.95
N LEU A 63 -17.64 1.81 32.89
CA LEU A 63 -18.98 2.36 32.60
C LEU A 63 -20.04 1.91 33.61
N SER A 64 -19.85 0.77 34.29
CA SER A 64 -20.74 0.35 35.38
C SER A 64 -20.67 1.26 36.61
N TYR A 65 -19.50 1.88 36.84
CA TYR A 65 -19.31 2.88 37.90
C TYR A 65 -19.64 4.30 37.44
N LYS A 66 -19.28 4.65 36.20
CA LYS A 66 -19.56 5.97 35.62
C LYS A 66 -20.26 5.84 34.27
N PRO A 67 -21.60 5.65 34.27
CA PRO A 67 -22.37 5.58 33.04
C PRO A 67 -22.26 6.86 32.22
N ALA A 68 -22.37 6.76 30.90
CA ALA A 68 -22.37 7.90 29.98
C ALA A 68 -21.11 8.80 30.03
N GLU A 69 -19.94 8.22 30.34
CA GLU A 69 -18.65 8.89 30.14
C GLU A 69 -18.21 8.75 28.67
N PRO A 70 -18.24 9.83 27.85
CA PRO A 70 -18.00 9.74 26.41
C PRO A 70 -16.61 9.20 26.06
N LEU A 71 -15.59 9.54 26.85
CA LEU A 71 -14.22 9.05 26.61
C LEU A 71 -14.13 7.54 26.78
N ILE A 72 -14.78 6.97 27.80
CA ILE A 72 -14.76 5.51 28.01
C ILE A 72 -15.52 4.80 26.87
N LEU A 73 -16.66 5.35 26.44
CA LEU A 73 -17.42 4.84 25.29
C LEU A 73 -16.61 4.89 24.00
N GLU A 74 -15.82 5.95 23.79
CA GLU A 74 -14.92 6.06 22.64
C GLU A 74 -13.87 4.95 22.62
N TRP A 75 -13.19 4.71 23.75
CA TRP A 75 -12.20 3.66 23.91
C TRP A 75 -12.80 2.25 23.82
N LEU A 76 -14.01 2.05 24.36
CA LEU A 76 -14.76 0.81 24.20
C LEU A 76 -15.07 0.55 22.72
N GLY A 77 -15.54 1.56 21.99
CA GLY A 77 -15.77 1.47 20.56
C GLY A 77 -14.49 1.11 19.77
N ARG A 78 -13.36 1.73 20.10
CA ARG A 78 -12.05 1.38 19.50
C ARG A 78 -11.64 -0.06 19.78
N SER A 79 -11.87 -0.54 21.00
CA SER A 79 -11.56 -1.92 21.38
C SER A 79 -12.45 -2.93 20.64
N TYR A 80 -13.73 -2.62 20.47
CA TYR A 80 -14.64 -3.42 19.63
C TYR A 80 -14.23 -3.44 18.17
N TYR A 81 -13.85 -2.28 17.61
CA TYR A 81 -13.39 -2.17 16.22
C TYR A 81 -12.14 -3.01 15.95
N ARG A 82 -11.14 -2.91 16.84
CA ARG A 82 -9.93 -3.74 16.76
C ARG A 82 -10.20 -5.22 17.03
N SER A 83 -11.31 -5.57 17.65
CA SER A 83 -11.73 -6.96 17.87
C SER A 83 -12.51 -7.55 16.69
N GLY A 84 -12.83 -6.76 15.66
CA GLY A 84 -13.64 -7.17 14.49
C GLY A 84 -15.15 -6.90 14.64
N LEU A 85 -15.59 -6.40 15.79
CA LEU A 85 -17.00 -6.16 16.11
C LEU A 85 -17.42 -4.75 15.69
N GLU A 86 -17.34 -4.46 14.38
CA GLU A 86 -17.53 -3.11 13.82
C GLU A 86 -18.91 -2.51 14.13
N GLU A 87 -19.98 -3.30 14.08
CA GLU A 87 -21.33 -2.78 14.36
C GLU A 87 -21.49 -2.35 15.82
N THR A 88 -20.92 -3.12 16.75
CA THR A 88 -20.90 -2.74 18.16
C THR A 88 -20.03 -1.51 18.38
N ALA A 89 -18.89 -1.41 17.70
CA ALA A 89 -18.03 -0.23 17.74
C ALA A 89 -18.78 1.05 17.29
N LEU A 90 -19.46 0.99 16.15
CA LEU A 90 -20.25 2.10 15.62
C LEU A 90 -21.33 2.55 16.62
N ARG A 91 -22.02 1.62 17.27
CA ARG A 91 -23.03 1.95 18.29
C ARG A 91 -22.43 2.68 19.49
N GLN A 92 -21.28 2.22 20.01
CA GLN A 92 -20.62 2.88 21.14
C GLN A 92 -20.15 4.29 20.77
N TRP A 93 -19.59 4.48 19.57
CA TRP A 93 -19.18 5.79 19.10
C TRP A 93 -20.34 6.74 18.81
N GLN A 94 -21.48 6.24 18.33
CA GLN A 94 -22.68 7.06 18.20
C GLN A 94 -23.16 7.58 19.55
N GLU A 95 -23.11 6.74 20.59
CA GLU A 95 -23.48 7.17 21.93
C GLU A 95 -22.46 8.16 22.52
N ALA A 96 -21.16 7.91 22.34
CA ALA A 96 -20.12 8.86 22.72
C ALA A 96 -20.30 10.22 22.03
N LEU A 97 -20.60 10.21 20.72
CA LEU A 97 -20.83 11.43 19.93
C LEU A 97 -22.03 12.24 20.43
N ARG A 98 -23.11 11.57 20.89
CA ARG A 98 -24.28 12.23 21.48
C ARG A 98 -23.96 12.97 22.77
N LEU A 99 -22.94 12.50 23.50
CA LEU A 99 -22.54 13.01 24.80
C LEU A 99 -21.44 14.08 24.71
N TYR A 100 -20.59 14.04 23.67
CA TYR A 100 -19.63 15.10 23.41
C TYR A 100 -20.31 16.43 23.04
N PRO A 101 -19.73 17.59 23.41
CA PRO A 101 -20.23 18.87 22.94
C PRO A 101 -20.22 18.96 21.42
N ALA A 102 -21.30 19.46 20.83
CA ALA A 102 -21.40 19.62 19.37
C ALA A 102 -20.27 20.51 18.84
N ALA A 103 -19.69 20.11 17.71
CA ALA A 103 -18.55 20.78 17.06
C ALA A 103 -17.28 20.90 17.92
N SER A 104 -17.17 20.14 19.01
CA SER A 104 -15.89 19.93 19.69
C SER A 104 -14.90 19.15 18.80
N SER A 105 -13.60 19.32 19.08
CA SER A 105 -12.51 18.58 18.42
C SER A 105 -12.77 17.06 18.42
N GLN A 106 -13.27 16.53 19.54
CA GLN A 106 -13.60 15.11 19.74
C GLN A 106 -14.79 14.70 18.86
N SER A 107 -15.87 15.49 18.86
CA SER A 107 -17.07 15.19 18.07
C SER A 107 -16.79 15.17 16.56
N LEU A 108 -15.96 16.10 16.07
CA LEU A 108 -15.59 16.17 14.65
C LEU A 108 -14.73 14.97 14.23
N LEU A 109 -13.72 14.62 15.05
CA LEU A 109 -12.87 13.45 14.81
C LEU A 109 -13.70 12.17 14.78
N LEU A 110 -14.57 11.98 15.79
CA LEU A 110 -15.37 10.78 15.91
C LEU A 110 -16.40 10.65 14.78
N THR A 111 -16.96 11.78 14.32
CA THR A 111 -17.86 11.82 13.15
C THR A 111 -17.12 11.34 11.89
N SER A 112 -15.93 11.89 11.61
CA SER A 112 -15.10 11.48 10.48
C SER A 112 -14.79 9.97 10.51
N TYR A 113 -14.51 9.45 11.71
CA TYR A 113 -14.23 8.04 11.93
C TYR A 113 -15.45 7.14 11.63
N LEU A 114 -16.62 7.52 12.14
CA LEU A 114 -17.90 6.84 11.90
C LEU A 114 -18.25 6.80 10.41
N GLU A 115 -18.14 7.94 9.71
CA GLU A 115 -18.41 8.04 8.27
C GLU A 115 -17.47 7.16 7.46
N THR A 116 -16.17 7.20 7.77
CA THR A 116 -15.17 6.38 7.07
C THR A 116 -15.48 4.88 7.19
N ILE A 117 -15.79 4.41 8.40
CA ILE A 117 -16.07 2.99 8.64
C ILE A 117 -17.40 2.58 8.00
N ARG A 118 -18.44 3.42 8.06
CA ARG A 118 -19.72 3.16 7.37
C ARG A 118 -19.55 3.05 5.86
N ASN A 119 -18.79 3.96 5.27
CA ASN A 119 -18.54 3.96 3.82
C ASN A 119 -17.79 2.71 3.40
N ARG A 120 -16.74 2.31 4.15
CA ARG A 120 -16.01 1.05 3.92
C ARG A 120 -16.93 -0.17 3.89
N ARG A 121 -17.98 -0.19 4.73
CA ARG A 121 -18.97 -1.28 4.77
C ARG A 121 -19.98 -1.21 3.62
N ALA A 122 -20.34 -0.01 3.17
CA ALA A 122 -21.33 0.20 2.10
C ALA A 122 -20.77 -0.05 0.68
N LEU A 123 -19.45 0.12 0.49
CA LEU A 123 -18.78 0.12 -0.82
C LEU A 123 -18.61 -1.25 -1.50
N PHE A 124 -19.38 -2.28 -1.12
CA PHE A 124 -19.34 -3.58 -1.80
C PHE A 124 -20.16 -3.66 -3.10
N PHE A 125 -20.83 -2.58 -3.52
CA PHE A 125 -21.79 -2.61 -4.64
C PHE A 125 -21.80 -1.41 -5.59
N MET A 126 -20.69 -0.69 -5.79
CA MET A 126 -20.66 0.31 -6.86
C MET A 126 -19.62 -0.03 -7.93
N ALA A 127 -20.16 -0.61 -9.01
CA ALA A 127 -19.55 -0.72 -10.31
C ALA A 127 -19.13 0.66 -10.82
N ASP A 128 -17.91 0.75 -11.34
CA ASP A 128 -17.49 1.61 -12.47
C ASP A 128 -18.04 3.05 -12.51
N ASP A 129 -18.15 3.70 -11.36
CA ASP A 129 -18.32 5.15 -11.30
C ASP A 129 -17.14 5.77 -12.04
N GLN A 130 -17.38 6.81 -12.86
CA GLN A 130 -16.36 7.41 -13.70
C GLN A 130 -15.15 7.87 -12.87
N VAL A 131 -14.12 7.02 -12.78
CA VAL A 131 -12.95 7.27 -11.95
C VAL A 131 -12.25 8.51 -12.50
N ARG A 132 -12.30 9.58 -11.71
CA ARG A 132 -11.74 10.88 -12.09
C ARG A 132 -10.59 11.24 -11.17
N PHE A 133 -9.48 11.63 -11.80
CA PHE A 133 -8.29 12.13 -11.14
C PHE A 133 -8.16 13.63 -11.34
N VAL A 134 -7.73 14.31 -10.28
CA VAL A 134 -7.45 15.74 -10.24
C VAL A 134 -6.03 15.95 -9.78
N GLU A 135 -5.37 16.95 -10.33
CA GLU A 135 -4.03 17.33 -9.88
C GLU A 135 -4.11 17.84 -8.43
N SER A 136 -3.23 17.29 -7.59
CA SER A 136 -3.24 17.47 -6.12
C SER A 136 -1.89 17.92 -5.57
N GLY A 137 -0.89 18.02 -6.44
CA GLY A 137 0.47 18.32 -6.08
C GLY A 137 1.39 18.20 -7.29
N ARG A 138 2.58 18.79 -7.16
CA ARG A 138 3.57 18.84 -8.24
C ARG A 138 4.96 18.75 -7.65
N TYR A 139 5.82 17.92 -8.22
CA TYR A 139 7.24 17.95 -7.94
C TYR A 139 7.88 18.97 -8.88
N GLN A 140 8.03 20.20 -8.41
CA GLN A 140 8.51 21.30 -9.25
C GLN A 140 9.97 21.08 -9.66
N ALA A 141 10.28 21.28 -10.95
CA ALA A 141 11.67 21.23 -11.40
C ALA A 141 12.43 22.55 -11.18
N LYS A 142 11.75 23.58 -10.67
CA LYS A 142 12.34 24.89 -10.37
C LYS A 142 12.07 25.27 -8.91
N GLN A 143 13.10 25.65 -8.19
CA GLN A 143 12.99 26.14 -6.82
C GLN A 143 13.84 27.41 -6.66
N SER A 144 13.24 28.48 -6.14
CA SER A 144 13.92 29.77 -5.91
C SER A 144 14.67 30.32 -7.14
N GLY A 145 14.13 30.11 -8.35
CA GLY A 145 14.73 30.56 -9.61
C GLY A 145 15.73 29.59 -10.24
N GLN A 146 16.19 28.57 -9.52
CA GLN A 146 17.14 27.57 -10.01
C GLN A 146 16.44 26.30 -10.47
N TYR A 147 16.96 25.68 -11.53
CA TYR A 147 16.49 24.39 -12.01
C TYR A 147 17.08 23.24 -11.19
N LEU A 148 16.21 22.44 -10.58
CA LEU A 148 16.53 21.18 -9.92
C LEU A 148 16.72 20.06 -10.95
N TYR A 149 15.90 20.07 -12.00
CA TYR A 149 15.94 19.18 -13.16
C TYR A 149 15.18 19.81 -14.34
N ARG A 150 15.16 19.16 -15.50
CA ARG A 150 14.50 19.70 -16.70
C ARG A 150 13.86 18.62 -17.55
N GLN A 151 12.69 18.94 -18.10
CA GLN A 151 11.96 18.13 -19.07
C GLN A 151 11.86 16.66 -18.64
N PRO A 152 11.10 16.34 -17.58
CA PRO A 152 10.87 14.96 -17.19
C PRO A 152 10.15 14.23 -18.33
N SER A 153 10.71 13.11 -18.77
CA SER A 153 10.19 12.34 -19.90
C SER A 153 9.59 11.00 -19.51
N SER A 154 10.02 10.45 -18.38
CA SER A 154 9.44 9.21 -17.85
C SER A 154 9.38 9.22 -16.33
N VAL A 155 8.36 8.56 -15.79
CA VAL A 155 8.22 8.24 -14.37
C VAL A 155 8.10 6.72 -14.19
N LEU A 156 8.73 6.21 -13.14
CA LEU A 156 8.61 4.83 -12.68
C LEU A 156 8.46 4.83 -11.15
N PRO A 157 7.22 4.75 -10.63
CA PRO A 157 6.95 4.66 -9.21
C PRO A 157 7.54 3.41 -8.57
N LEU A 158 7.94 3.51 -7.30
CA LEU A 158 8.61 2.45 -6.55
C LEU A 158 7.79 1.97 -5.35
N PRO A 159 8.02 0.74 -4.85
CA PRO A 159 7.34 0.17 -3.68
C PRO A 159 7.39 1.01 -2.39
N ASP A 160 8.39 1.87 -2.24
CA ASP A 160 8.56 2.73 -1.07
C ASP A 160 7.85 4.09 -1.18
N GLY A 161 7.06 4.30 -2.24
CA GLY A 161 6.36 5.56 -2.53
C GLY A 161 7.22 6.59 -3.25
N SER A 162 8.52 6.38 -3.42
CA SER A 162 9.35 7.25 -4.24
C SER A 162 9.13 6.97 -5.73
N VAL A 163 9.61 7.87 -6.59
CA VAL A 163 9.50 7.75 -8.04
C VAL A 163 10.86 7.99 -8.69
N TRP A 164 11.24 7.11 -9.61
CA TRP A 164 12.31 7.40 -10.56
C TRP A 164 11.79 8.32 -11.64
N VAL A 165 12.46 9.44 -11.86
CA VAL A 165 12.14 10.43 -12.89
C VAL A 165 13.30 10.52 -13.86
N VAL A 166 13.04 10.23 -15.13
CA VAL A 166 14.00 10.44 -16.21
C VAL A 166 13.93 11.90 -16.64
N ALA A 167 15.00 12.66 -16.39
CA ALA A 167 15.08 14.08 -16.73
C ALA A 167 15.85 14.27 -18.05
N TYR A 168 15.12 14.18 -19.17
CA TYR A 168 15.65 14.31 -20.53
C TYR A 168 16.47 15.60 -20.73
N GLY A 169 15.98 16.71 -20.17
CA GLY A 169 16.59 18.03 -20.33
C GLY A 169 17.93 18.15 -19.60
N SER A 170 18.04 17.51 -18.43
CA SER A 170 19.21 17.55 -17.54
C SER A 170 20.17 16.38 -17.68
N ASN A 171 19.88 15.40 -18.54
CA ASN A 171 20.69 14.19 -18.75
C ASN A 171 20.96 13.40 -17.46
N GLU A 172 19.94 13.21 -16.64
CA GLU A 172 20.04 12.48 -15.37
C GLU A 172 18.74 11.72 -15.06
N ILE A 173 18.83 10.80 -14.11
CA ILE A 173 17.67 10.12 -13.52
C ILE A 173 17.65 10.47 -12.04
N LEU A 174 16.47 10.77 -11.50
CA LEU A 174 16.29 11.28 -10.15
C LEU A 174 15.38 10.37 -9.36
N ARG A 175 15.72 10.08 -8.11
CA ARG A 175 14.77 9.48 -7.18
C ARG A 175 14.14 10.58 -6.35
N ILE A 176 12.83 10.78 -6.51
CA ILE A 176 12.08 11.81 -5.79
C ILE A 176 11.15 11.12 -4.78
N ASP A 177 11.17 11.55 -3.52
CA ASP A 177 10.26 11.03 -2.51
C ASP A 177 8.83 11.60 -2.65
N VAL A 178 7.89 11.10 -1.83
CA VAL A 178 6.48 11.54 -1.85
C VAL A 178 6.30 13.03 -1.56
N ASN A 179 7.30 13.67 -0.94
CA ASN A 179 7.34 15.09 -0.59
C ASN A 179 7.97 15.96 -1.70
N GLY A 180 8.30 15.37 -2.86
CA GLY A 180 8.93 16.08 -3.97
C GLY A 180 10.42 16.34 -3.79
N ILE A 181 11.07 15.64 -2.87
CA ILE A 181 12.48 15.88 -2.54
C ILE A 181 13.36 14.84 -3.19
N ILE A 182 14.35 15.34 -3.93
CA ILE A 182 15.33 14.52 -4.65
C ILE A 182 16.26 13.86 -3.63
N LYS A 183 16.15 12.53 -3.49
CA LYS A 183 17.00 11.70 -2.62
C LYS A 183 18.27 11.24 -3.33
N GLU A 184 18.19 11.02 -4.64
CA GLU A 184 19.26 10.41 -5.41
C GLU A 184 19.33 10.98 -6.82
N ARG A 185 20.54 11.05 -7.36
CA ARG A 185 20.82 11.51 -8.73
C ARG A 185 21.75 10.51 -9.41
N LEU A 186 21.29 9.94 -10.52
CA LEU A 186 22.08 9.07 -11.38
C LEU A 186 22.49 9.87 -12.61
N ARG A 187 23.80 10.02 -12.81
CA ARG A 187 24.36 10.70 -13.98
C ARG A 187 24.79 9.73 -15.09
N GLY A 188 24.69 8.43 -14.84
CA GLY A 188 25.11 7.38 -15.77
C GLY A 188 26.60 7.01 -15.62
N PRO A 189 27.20 6.36 -16.62
CA PRO A 189 28.61 6.00 -16.64
C PRO A 189 29.51 7.25 -16.82
N LEU A 190 30.83 7.09 -16.93
CA LEU A 190 31.80 8.20 -17.02
C LEU A 190 31.44 9.27 -18.07
N ASN A 191 30.89 8.85 -19.22
CA ASN A 191 30.48 9.76 -20.30
C ASN A 191 29.07 10.33 -20.13
N GLY A 192 28.39 9.99 -19.04
CA GLY A 192 27.02 10.36 -18.73
C GLY A 192 25.97 9.68 -19.61
N PHE A 193 24.70 9.96 -19.30
CA PHE A 193 23.59 9.68 -20.21
C PHE A 193 23.55 10.71 -21.35
N ASP A 194 23.13 10.28 -22.55
CA ASP A 194 22.88 11.18 -23.68
C ASP A 194 21.40 11.23 -24.07
N ARG A 195 20.69 12.20 -23.48
CA ARG A 195 19.24 12.39 -23.61
C ARG A 195 18.45 11.13 -23.21
N PRO A 196 18.50 10.72 -21.92
CA PRO A 196 17.70 9.59 -21.45
C PRO A 196 16.21 9.91 -21.62
N TYR A 197 15.41 8.94 -22.06
CA TYR A 197 14.01 9.16 -22.45
C TYR A 197 13.03 8.36 -21.61
N ASP A 198 13.15 7.04 -21.56
CA ASP A 198 12.26 6.15 -20.81
C ASP A 198 13.06 5.19 -19.91
N ILE A 199 12.39 4.68 -18.89
CA ILE A 199 12.93 3.71 -17.94
C ILE A 199 11.93 2.57 -17.74
N ALA A 200 12.43 1.33 -17.69
CA ALA A 200 11.65 0.14 -17.36
C ALA A 200 12.44 -0.75 -16.40
N GLN A 201 11.72 -1.52 -15.58
CA GLN A 201 12.31 -2.43 -14.59
C GLN A 201 12.00 -3.88 -14.92
N ALA A 202 13.01 -4.74 -14.84
CA ALA A 202 12.89 -6.19 -14.93
C ALA A 202 12.47 -6.81 -13.59
N SER A 203 12.04 -8.07 -13.61
CA SER A 203 11.59 -8.82 -12.43
C SER A 203 12.69 -8.98 -11.35
N ASP A 204 13.95 -9.01 -11.78
CA ASP A 204 15.14 -9.06 -10.91
C ASP A 204 15.58 -7.68 -10.36
N GLY A 205 14.85 -6.62 -10.74
CA GLY A 205 15.09 -5.24 -10.31
C GLY A 205 16.07 -4.46 -11.19
N ARG A 206 16.68 -5.06 -12.23
CA ARG A 206 17.49 -4.31 -13.22
C ARG A 206 16.66 -3.23 -13.89
N LEU A 207 17.30 -2.10 -14.18
CA LEU A 207 16.68 -0.96 -14.84
C LEU A 207 17.26 -0.82 -16.24
N PHE A 208 16.38 -0.72 -17.24
CA PHE A 208 16.72 -0.37 -18.60
C PHE A 208 16.37 1.09 -18.84
N VAL A 209 17.26 1.84 -19.47
CA VAL A 209 17.04 3.27 -19.76
C VAL A 209 17.36 3.52 -21.21
N SER A 210 16.39 4.00 -21.98
CA SER A 210 16.62 4.40 -23.37
C SER A 210 17.34 5.75 -23.44
N GLU A 211 18.39 5.82 -24.26
CA GLU A 211 19.14 7.06 -24.52
C GLU A 211 18.86 7.53 -25.94
N TYR A 212 17.91 8.47 -26.08
CA TYR A 212 17.37 8.92 -27.36
C TYR A 212 18.46 9.40 -28.31
N ARG A 213 19.38 10.26 -27.84
CA ARG A 213 20.45 10.80 -28.69
C ARG A 213 21.63 9.84 -28.82
N GLY A 214 21.91 9.11 -27.73
CA GLY A 214 22.97 8.11 -27.65
C GLY A 214 22.74 6.91 -28.59
N GLY A 215 21.49 6.61 -28.95
CA GLY A 215 21.15 5.48 -29.83
C GLY A 215 21.47 4.14 -29.17
N ARG A 216 21.20 4.00 -27.88
CA ARG A 216 21.52 2.83 -27.06
C ARG A 216 20.58 2.72 -25.87
N ILE A 217 20.59 1.56 -25.20
CA ILE A 217 19.91 1.35 -23.92
C ILE A 217 20.97 1.16 -22.83
N SER A 218 20.91 1.94 -21.76
CA SER A 218 21.70 1.74 -20.55
C SER A 218 21.08 0.66 -19.66
N VAL A 219 21.89 -0.29 -19.19
CA VAL A 219 21.48 -1.31 -18.20
C VAL A 219 22.07 -0.94 -16.84
N LEU A 220 21.21 -0.78 -15.84
CA LEU A 220 21.58 -0.45 -14.46
C LEU A 220 21.13 -1.58 -13.52
N ASP A 221 21.78 -1.71 -12.36
CA ASP A 221 21.21 -2.52 -11.27
C ASP A 221 20.06 -1.81 -10.54
N ALA A 222 19.41 -2.52 -9.62
CA ALA A 222 18.29 -1.99 -8.82
C ALA A 222 18.66 -0.75 -7.97
N ARG A 223 19.95 -0.46 -7.78
CA ARG A 223 20.45 0.73 -7.09
C ARG A 223 20.86 1.84 -8.06
N GLY A 224 20.62 1.68 -9.36
CA GLY A 224 20.95 2.67 -10.37
C GLY A 224 22.41 2.67 -10.83
N ASN A 225 23.24 1.70 -10.40
CA ASN A 225 24.62 1.64 -10.88
C ASN A 225 24.66 1.07 -12.29
N TRP A 226 25.36 1.76 -13.18
CA TRP A 226 25.54 1.31 -14.56
C TRP A 226 26.32 -0.01 -14.66
N LYS A 227 25.89 -0.89 -15.58
CA LYS A 227 26.49 -2.20 -15.84
C LYS A 227 26.96 -2.37 -17.28
N SER A 228 26.10 -2.07 -18.24
CA SER A 228 26.38 -2.31 -19.66
C SER A 228 25.48 -1.45 -20.56
N TYR A 229 25.71 -1.57 -21.87
CA TYR A 229 24.82 -1.05 -22.90
C TYR A 229 24.22 -2.20 -23.70
N ILE A 230 23.01 -1.98 -24.21
CA ILE A 230 22.42 -2.78 -25.28
C ILE A 230 22.32 -1.90 -26.53
N GLY A 231 22.76 -2.47 -27.64
CA GLY A 231 22.74 -1.84 -28.96
C GLY A 231 23.74 -0.70 -29.13
N SER A 232 23.70 -0.08 -30.30
CA SER A 232 24.54 1.04 -30.70
C SER A 232 23.84 1.91 -31.73
N LYS A 233 24.35 3.13 -31.95
CA LYS A 233 23.76 4.01 -32.95
C LYS A 233 23.84 3.43 -34.36
N GLY A 234 22.71 3.37 -35.07
CA GLY A 234 22.66 2.86 -36.45
C GLY A 234 21.30 2.29 -36.83
N ARG A 235 21.23 1.63 -38.00
CA ARG A 235 19.98 1.05 -38.56
C ARG A 235 20.00 -0.48 -38.67
N GLY A 236 21.15 -1.11 -38.42
CA GLY A 236 21.30 -2.57 -38.48
C GLY A 236 20.64 -3.28 -37.30
N ASP A 237 20.77 -4.60 -37.24
CA ASP A 237 20.21 -5.43 -36.18
C ASP A 237 20.75 -5.02 -34.81
N GLY A 238 19.84 -4.88 -33.83
CA GLY A 238 20.17 -4.38 -32.49
C GLY A 238 20.64 -2.92 -32.41
N GLN A 239 20.63 -2.16 -33.50
CA GLN A 239 21.04 -0.75 -33.51
C GLN A 239 19.86 0.22 -33.40
N PHE A 240 20.10 1.45 -32.97
CA PHE A 240 19.05 2.46 -32.81
C PHE A 240 19.39 3.82 -33.39
N ILE A 241 18.39 4.56 -33.87
CA ILE A 241 18.55 5.96 -34.29
C ILE A 241 18.00 6.92 -33.23
N GLY A 242 16.86 6.58 -32.63
CA GLY A 242 16.21 7.37 -31.58
C GLY A 242 15.31 6.49 -30.72
N PRO A 243 15.88 5.63 -29.86
CA PRO A 243 15.09 4.78 -28.98
C PRO A 243 14.32 5.65 -27.99
N GLN A 244 13.01 5.46 -27.91
CA GLN A 244 12.11 6.21 -27.05
C GLN A 244 11.55 5.31 -25.96
N ASN A 245 10.29 4.88 -26.05
CA ASN A 245 9.67 4.08 -25.01
C ASN A 245 10.13 2.63 -25.04
N ILE A 246 10.18 2.05 -23.85
CA ILE A 246 10.60 0.68 -23.63
C ILE A 246 9.64 -0.02 -22.67
N CYS A 247 9.48 -1.32 -22.84
CA CYS A 247 8.80 -2.16 -21.86
C CYS A 247 9.52 -3.50 -21.70
N VAL A 248 9.26 -4.16 -20.58
CA VAL A 248 9.76 -5.49 -20.27
C VAL A 248 8.55 -6.40 -20.05
N ASP A 249 8.55 -7.58 -20.67
CA ASP A 249 7.48 -8.55 -20.44
C ASP A 249 7.72 -9.39 -19.17
N ARG A 250 6.80 -10.30 -18.86
CA ARG A 250 6.90 -11.14 -17.65
C ARG A 250 8.04 -12.17 -17.67
N GLU A 251 8.67 -12.37 -18.83
CA GLU A 251 9.81 -13.26 -19.03
C GLU A 251 11.14 -12.46 -19.13
N ASP A 252 11.10 -11.18 -18.77
CA ASP A 252 12.20 -10.22 -18.83
C ASP A 252 12.75 -9.93 -20.24
N TYR A 253 11.97 -10.20 -21.31
CA TYR A 253 12.33 -9.72 -22.64
C TYR A 253 12.09 -8.22 -22.75
N LEU A 254 13.09 -7.51 -23.26
CA LEU A 254 13.04 -6.07 -23.48
C LEU A 254 12.53 -5.76 -24.88
N TYR A 255 11.53 -4.88 -24.97
CA TYR A 255 11.03 -4.32 -26.21
C TYR A 255 11.34 -2.84 -26.29
N VAL A 256 11.89 -2.40 -27.43
CA VAL A 256 12.33 -1.02 -27.64
C VAL A 256 11.65 -0.44 -28.87
N VAL A 257 10.91 0.65 -28.68
CA VAL A 257 10.42 1.48 -29.77
C VAL A 257 11.54 2.41 -30.23
N ASP A 258 11.93 2.32 -31.49
CA ASP A 258 12.87 3.25 -32.10
C ASP A 258 12.14 4.19 -33.07
N PHE A 259 11.94 5.43 -32.63
CA PHE A 259 11.27 6.48 -33.38
C PHE A 259 12.03 6.86 -34.66
N GLY A 260 13.35 6.66 -34.69
CA GLY A 260 14.17 7.00 -35.85
C GLY A 260 14.16 5.94 -36.94
N THR A 261 13.92 4.66 -36.60
CA THR A 261 13.83 3.57 -37.57
C THR A 261 12.40 3.07 -37.80
N LEU A 262 11.43 3.54 -37.00
CA LEU A 262 10.01 3.15 -37.04
C LEU A 262 9.81 1.64 -36.86
N ARG A 263 10.62 1.02 -35.99
CA ARG A 263 10.56 -0.41 -35.69
C ARG A 263 10.60 -0.66 -34.20
N ILE A 264 10.17 -1.87 -33.82
CA ILE A 264 10.27 -2.37 -32.45
C ILE A 264 11.30 -3.49 -32.45
N SER A 265 12.28 -3.40 -31.57
CA SER A 265 13.32 -4.41 -31.40
C SER A 265 13.07 -5.20 -30.13
N LYS A 266 13.16 -6.53 -30.21
CA LYS A 266 13.07 -7.45 -29.07
C LYS A 266 14.46 -7.96 -28.69
N PHE A 267 14.76 -7.93 -27.40
CA PHE A 267 16.00 -8.44 -26.82
C PHE A 267 15.71 -9.49 -25.74
N ALA A 268 16.58 -10.50 -25.66
CA ALA A 268 16.58 -11.46 -24.57
C ALA A 268 16.97 -10.80 -23.23
N PRO A 269 16.67 -11.45 -22.09
CA PRO A 269 17.01 -10.92 -20.76
C PRO A 269 18.50 -10.62 -20.55
N ASP A 270 19.39 -11.27 -21.30
CA ASP A 270 20.85 -11.05 -21.29
C ASP A 270 21.30 -9.89 -22.20
N GLY A 271 20.37 -9.27 -22.93
CA GLY A 271 20.62 -8.16 -23.86
C GLY A 271 20.92 -8.60 -25.29
N GLN A 272 20.85 -9.89 -25.63
CA GLN A 272 21.01 -10.36 -27.01
C GLN A 272 19.84 -9.89 -27.88
N PHE A 273 20.13 -9.29 -29.03
CA PHE A 273 19.11 -8.96 -30.03
C PHE A 273 18.51 -10.25 -30.62
N LEU A 274 17.18 -10.33 -30.66
CA LEU A 274 16.46 -11.48 -31.22
C LEU A 274 15.94 -11.16 -32.61
N PHE A 275 15.11 -10.14 -32.73
CA PHE A 275 14.53 -9.69 -33.99
C PHE A 275 13.92 -8.29 -33.85
N ALA A 276 13.55 -7.70 -34.99
CA ALA A 276 12.77 -6.47 -35.04
C ALA A 276 11.54 -6.66 -35.93
N PHE A 277 10.47 -5.91 -35.62
CA PHE A 277 9.21 -5.94 -36.36
C PHE A 277 8.61 -4.53 -36.47
N GLY A 278 7.51 -4.38 -37.20
CA GLY A 278 6.84 -3.07 -37.38
C GLY A 278 7.12 -2.36 -38.70
N THR A 279 7.93 -2.94 -39.57
CA THR A 279 8.08 -2.45 -40.94
C THR A 279 6.86 -2.79 -41.77
N LYS A 280 6.59 -1.99 -42.82
CA LYS A 280 5.52 -2.27 -43.78
C LYS A 280 5.67 -3.68 -44.36
N GLY A 281 4.59 -4.45 -44.30
CA GLY A 281 4.51 -5.81 -44.81
C GLY A 281 3.15 -6.11 -45.43
N PRO A 282 2.89 -7.37 -45.86
CA PRO A 282 1.62 -7.74 -46.49
C PRO A 282 0.39 -7.48 -45.62
N ASN A 283 0.54 -7.69 -44.30
CA ASN A 283 -0.57 -7.64 -43.35
C ASN A 283 -0.51 -6.44 -42.39
N PHE A 284 0.56 -5.64 -42.43
CA PHE A 284 0.75 -4.49 -41.54
C PHE A 284 1.17 -3.25 -42.36
N PRO A 285 0.48 -2.09 -42.24
CA PRO A 285 0.80 -0.89 -43.01
C PRO A 285 2.19 -0.30 -42.73
N GLY A 286 2.83 -0.68 -41.62
CA GLY A 286 4.03 -0.05 -41.11
C GLY A 286 3.69 1.12 -40.20
N PHE A 287 4.53 1.36 -39.18
CA PHE A 287 4.35 2.51 -38.29
C PHE A 287 4.63 3.84 -38.99
N ARG A 288 3.95 4.90 -38.55
CA ARG A 288 4.18 6.28 -38.98
C ARG A 288 4.89 7.11 -37.91
N ALA A 289 4.51 6.91 -36.65
CA ALA A 289 5.13 7.54 -35.48
C ALA A 289 4.88 6.66 -34.25
N PRO A 290 5.57 5.50 -34.12
CA PRO A 290 5.39 4.63 -32.98
C PRO A 290 5.96 5.33 -31.75
N THR A 291 5.16 5.43 -30.70
CA THR A 291 5.53 6.10 -29.45
C THR A 291 5.52 5.10 -28.31
N GLY A 292 4.35 4.86 -27.71
CA GLY A 292 4.21 4.10 -26.49
C GLY A 292 4.17 2.61 -26.71
N ILE A 293 4.68 1.85 -25.74
CA ILE A 293 4.71 0.39 -25.78
C ILE A 293 4.37 -0.20 -24.41
N ALA A 294 3.55 -1.25 -24.41
CA ALA A 294 3.23 -2.02 -23.21
C ALA A 294 3.12 -3.51 -23.54
N ALA A 295 3.57 -4.37 -22.64
CA ALA A 295 3.37 -5.81 -22.72
C ALA A 295 2.31 -6.22 -21.68
N ILE A 296 1.26 -6.90 -22.13
CA ILE A 296 0.24 -7.49 -21.26
C ILE A 296 0.04 -8.92 -21.71
N GLU A 297 0.27 -9.86 -20.79
CA GLU A 297 0.17 -11.30 -21.08
C GLU A 297 1.05 -11.70 -22.28
N ASP A 298 0.43 -12.19 -23.35
CA ASP A 298 1.11 -12.64 -24.56
C ASP A 298 1.05 -11.64 -25.72
N ARG A 299 0.61 -10.41 -25.44
CA ARG A 299 0.41 -9.35 -26.43
C ARG A 299 1.26 -8.12 -26.14
N ILE A 300 1.74 -7.51 -27.22
CA ILE A 300 2.47 -6.25 -27.22
C ILE A 300 1.59 -5.18 -27.86
N PHE A 301 1.37 -4.09 -27.13
CA PHE A 301 0.55 -2.97 -27.54
C PHE A 301 1.44 -1.79 -27.89
N ILE A 302 1.21 -1.19 -29.05
CA ILE A 302 2.04 -0.11 -29.57
C ILE A 302 1.12 1.03 -30.02
N ALA A 303 1.30 2.20 -29.40
CA ALA A 303 0.64 3.43 -29.83
C ALA A 303 1.36 4.00 -31.05
N ASP A 304 0.59 4.44 -32.04
CA ASP A 304 1.09 5.27 -33.12
C ASP A 304 0.42 6.65 -33.04
N GLN A 305 1.24 7.69 -32.86
CA GLN A 305 0.76 9.04 -32.62
C GLN A 305 0.08 9.65 -33.86
N VAL A 306 0.55 9.30 -35.06
CA VAL A 306 0.06 9.87 -36.32
C VAL A 306 -1.15 9.08 -36.83
N ASP A 307 -1.20 7.77 -36.60
CA ASP A 307 -2.41 6.97 -36.82
C ASP A 307 -3.48 7.17 -35.73
N ARG A 308 -3.09 7.69 -34.56
CA ARG A 308 -3.98 7.91 -33.39
C ARG A 308 -4.70 6.64 -32.96
N LEU A 309 -3.98 5.54 -32.96
CA LEU A 309 -4.53 4.23 -32.64
C LEU A 309 -3.49 3.40 -31.89
N ILE A 310 -3.94 2.33 -31.24
CA ILE A 310 -3.06 1.34 -30.61
C ILE A 310 -3.18 0.03 -31.39
N TYR A 311 -2.04 -0.46 -31.88
CA TYR A 311 -1.90 -1.75 -32.53
C TYR A 311 -1.58 -2.85 -31.52
N SER A 312 -1.96 -4.08 -31.82
CA SER A 312 -1.61 -5.28 -31.06
C SER A 312 -0.77 -6.24 -31.90
N PHE A 313 0.24 -6.82 -31.25
CA PHE A 313 1.14 -7.83 -31.79
C PHE A 313 1.26 -8.99 -30.80
N ASP A 314 1.64 -10.17 -31.28
CA ASP A 314 2.07 -11.25 -30.39
C ASP A 314 3.54 -11.09 -29.96
N LYS A 315 4.00 -11.94 -29.02
CA LYS A 315 5.40 -11.96 -28.56
C LYS A 315 6.44 -12.28 -29.64
N SER A 316 6.02 -12.80 -30.79
CA SER A 316 6.86 -13.11 -31.96
C SER A 316 6.90 -11.96 -32.97
N GLY A 317 6.20 -10.86 -32.71
CA GLY A 317 6.16 -9.69 -33.58
C GLY A 317 5.16 -9.80 -34.74
N ASN A 318 4.26 -10.80 -34.72
CA ASN A 318 3.20 -10.89 -35.71
C ASN A 318 2.10 -9.87 -35.40
N TYR A 319 1.67 -9.15 -36.42
CA TYR A 319 0.60 -8.17 -36.30
C TYR A 319 -0.76 -8.85 -36.11
N LEU A 320 -1.51 -8.45 -35.08
CA LEU A 320 -2.83 -9.02 -34.75
C LEU A 320 -4.00 -8.10 -35.14
N GLY A 321 -3.77 -6.79 -35.25
CA GLY A 321 -4.82 -5.81 -35.57
C GLY A 321 -4.74 -4.54 -34.73
N PRO A 322 -5.54 -3.50 -35.04
CA PRO A 322 -5.75 -2.37 -34.15
C PRO A 322 -6.72 -2.79 -33.02
N VAL A 323 -6.47 -2.32 -31.80
CA VAL A 323 -7.32 -2.60 -30.63
C VAL A 323 -8.00 -1.36 -30.06
N ILE A 324 -7.42 -0.18 -30.28
CA ILE A 324 -8.02 1.12 -29.93
C ILE A 324 -7.91 2.00 -31.16
N GLN A 325 -9.05 2.43 -31.70
CA GLN A 325 -9.11 3.20 -32.96
C GLN A 325 -9.75 4.59 -32.79
N ASP A 326 -10.45 4.81 -31.68
CA ASP A 326 -11.17 6.04 -31.40
C ASP A 326 -10.80 6.60 -30.02
N GLY A 327 -10.96 7.91 -29.84
CA GLY A 327 -10.77 8.60 -28.55
C GLY A 327 -9.34 9.05 -28.24
N LEU A 328 -8.35 8.67 -29.05
CA LEU A 328 -6.96 9.12 -28.95
C LEU A 328 -6.69 10.37 -29.79
N ASN A 329 -5.85 11.28 -29.29
CA ASN A 329 -5.48 12.52 -29.98
C ASN A 329 -3.99 12.55 -30.34
N ALA A 330 -3.14 12.26 -29.37
CA ALA A 330 -1.69 12.26 -29.43
C ALA A 330 -1.13 11.26 -28.38
N PRO A 331 -1.34 9.95 -28.57
CA PRO A 331 -0.89 8.95 -27.61
C PRO A 331 0.66 8.89 -27.58
N GLU A 332 1.23 8.95 -26.38
CA GLU A 332 2.69 8.97 -26.16
C GLU A 332 3.14 7.78 -25.31
N GLY A 333 2.86 7.77 -24.00
CA GLY A 333 3.26 6.68 -23.11
C GLY A 333 2.13 5.68 -22.89
N LEU A 334 2.49 4.38 -22.83
CA LEU A 334 1.60 3.30 -22.43
C LEU A 334 2.16 2.60 -21.18
N ARG A 335 1.36 2.46 -20.13
CA ARG A 335 1.69 1.65 -18.94
C ARG A 335 0.57 0.65 -18.67
N PRO A 336 0.87 -0.64 -18.44
CA PRO A 336 -0.15 -1.62 -18.10
C PRO A 336 -0.68 -1.38 -16.68
N THR A 337 -1.99 -1.52 -16.49
CA THR A 337 -2.61 -1.51 -15.17
C THR A 337 -2.71 -2.94 -14.61
N ARG A 338 -2.97 -3.07 -13.31
CA ARG A 338 -3.11 -4.39 -12.65
C ARG A 338 -4.27 -5.22 -13.20
N ASP A 339 -5.32 -4.58 -13.68
CA ASP A 339 -6.52 -5.20 -14.28
C ASP A 339 -6.39 -5.47 -15.78
N GLY A 340 -5.19 -5.34 -16.36
CA GLY A 340 -4.95 -5.66 -17.77
C GLY A 340 -5.40 -4.58 -18.77
N LYS A 341 -5.71 -3.37 -18.28
CA LYS A 341 -5.95 -2.18 -19.10
C LYS A 341 -4.64 -1.44 -19.35
N LEU A 342 -4.72 -0.37 -20.15
CA LEU A 342 -3.63 0.53 -20.47
C LEU A 342 -3.92 1.92 -19.88
N LEU A 343 -2.96 2.45 -19.13
CA LEU A 343 -2.89 3.87 -18.80
C LEU A 343 -2.15 4.57 -19.95
N VAL A 344 -2.85 5.49 -20.62
CA VAL A 344 -2.36 6.16 -21.83
C VAL A 344 -2.14 7.63 -21.54
N ALA A 345 -0.91 8.11 -21.76
CA ALA A 345 -0.63 9.54 -21.84
C ALA A 345 -0.99 10.03 -23.24
N ASP A 346 -1.92 10.99 -23.33
CA ASP A 346 -2.51 11.45 -24.60
C ASP A 346 -2.56 12.97 -24.65
N GLY A 347 -1.44 13.59 -25.07
CA GLY A 347 -1.25 15.03 -25.01
C GLY A 347 -1.30 15.56 -23.58
N SER A 348 -2.33 16.35 -23.24
CA SER A 348 -2.56 16.85 -21.87
C SER A 348 -3.50 15.96 -21.04
N ARG A 349 -3.98 14.85 -21.62
CA ARG A 349 -4.95 13.93 -21.01
C ARG A 349 -4.27 12.66 -20.55
N ILE A 350 -4.87 12.03 -19.56
CA ILE A 350 -4.57 10.66 -19.15
C ILE A 350 -5.83 9.84 -19.35
N LEU A 351 -5.71 8.75 -20.09
CA LEU A 351 -6.82 7.88 -20.46
C LEU A 351 -6.62 6.49 -19.85
N LEU A 352 -7.71 5.83 -19.51
CA LEU A 352 -7.76 4.40 -19.26
C LEU A 352 -8.35 3.73 -20.49
N ALA A 353 -7.62 2.78 -21.08
CA ALA A 353 -8.02 2.08 -22.30
C ALA A 353 -8.04 0.56 -22.08
N SER A 354 -9.13 -0.10 -22.44
CA SER A 354 -9.28 -1.55 -22.40
C SER A 354 -8.95 -2.13 -23.78
N PRO A 355 -7.79 -2.78 -23.96
CA PRO A 355 -7.42 -3.34 -25.27
C PRO A 355 -8.36 -4.46 -25.72
N GLU A 356 -9.04 -5.14 -24.80
CA GLU A 356 -9.94 -6.25 -25.11
C GLU A 356 -11.31 -5.77 -25.60
N THR A 357 -11.80 -4.65 -25.09
CA THR A 357 -13.14 -4.13 -25.45
C THR A 357 -13.08 -2.92 -26.39
N GLY A 358 -11.91 -2.35 -26.61
CA GLY A 358 -11.74 -1.10 -27.35
C GLY A 358 -12.17 0.15 -26.57
N PHE A 359 -12.62 -0.01 -25.32
CA PHE A 359 -13.16 1.10 -24.51
C PHE A 359 -12.06 2.06 -24.06
N VAL A 360 -12.29 3.36 -24.22
CA VAL A 360 -11.38 4.43 -23.80
C VAL A 360 -12.12 5.45 -22.96
N GLN A 361 -11.56 5.77 -21.80
CA GLN A 361 -12.11 6.76 -20.87
C GLN A 361 -11.04 7.77 -20.46
N PRO A 362 -11.24 9.07 -20.69
CA PRO A 362 -10.43 10.10 -20.07
C PRO A 362 -10.67 10.13 -18.56
N ILE A 363 -9.61 9.92 -17.78
CA ILE A 363 -9.67 9.92 -16.32
C ILE A 363 -9.06 11.17 -15.70
N ALA A 364 -8.16 11.85 -16.44
CA ALA A 364 -7.53 13.10 -16.00
C ALA A 364 -7.21 14.02 -17.18
N SER A 365 -7.10 15.32 -16.91
CA SER A 365 -6.64 16.33 -17.85
C SER A 365 -5.91 17.45 -17.11
N LEU A 366 -4.71 17.81 -17.55
CA LEU A 366 -3.89 18.89 -16.96
C LEU A 366 -4.21 20.29 -17.51
N GLY A 367 -5.36 20.47 -18.18
CA GLY A 367 -5.79 21.75 -18.75
C GLY A 367 -5.03 22.16 -20.02
N ASN A 368 -5.51 23.23 -20.68
CA ASN A 368 -5.07 23.61 -22.04
C ASN A 368 -3.79 24.48 -22.10
N ALA A 369 -3.24 24.95 -20.98
CA ALA A 369 -2.22 26.00 -20.98
C ALA A 369 -0.75 25.53 -20.93
N GLY A 370 -0.45 24.24 -21.17
CA GLY A 370 0.95 23.80 -21.29
C GLY A 370 1.27 22.34 -20.98
N GLY A 371 0.28 21.46 -20.81
CA GLY A 371 0.53 20.05 -20.51
C GLY A 371 0.91 19.23 -21.75
N ARG A 372 2.11 18.64 -21.76
CA ARG A 372 2.46 17.52 -22.64
C ARG A 372 2.98 16.39 -21.77
N ILE A 373 2.13 15.40 -21.55
CA ILE A 373 2.42 14.23 -20.72
C ILE A 373 3.08 13.19 -21.60
N LEU A 374 4.34 12.83 -21.31
CA LEU A 374 5.02 11.78 -22.06
C LEU A 374 4.73 10.39 -21.49
N THR A 375 4.65 10.29 -20.17
CA THR A 375 4.28 9.05 -19.47
C THR A 375 3.48 9.38 -18.22
N ALA A 376 2.60 8.47 -17.83
CA ALA A 376 1.97 8.47 -16.52
C ALA A 376 1.94 7.03 -15.98
N ASP A 377 2.02 6.88 -14.67
CA ASP A 377 1.93 5.58 -14.01
C ASP A 377 1.30 5.70 -12.61
N PHE A 378 0.70 4.61 -12.14
CA PHE A 378 0.15 4.54 -10.79
C PHE A 378 1.26 4.34 -9.76
N ASP A 379 1.23 5.14 -8.70
CA ASP A 379 2.10 4.93 -7.54
C ASP A 379 1.48 3.96 -6.53
N GLN A 380 2.23 3.64 -5.47
CA GLN A 380 1.78 2.72 -4.42
C GLN A 380 0.67 3.29 -3.53
N ASN A 381 0.48 4.61 -3.54
CA ASN A 381 -0.56 5.31 -2.80
C ASN A 381 -1.87 5.41 -3.60
N GLY A 382 -1.90 4.86 -4.83
CA GLY A 382 -3.04 4.90 -5.73
C GLY A 382 -3.21 6.24 -6.46
N SER A 383 -2.22 7.13 -6.38
CA SER A 383 -2.12 8.36 -7.16
C SER A 383 -1.51 8.06 -8.54
N ILE A 384 -1.62 9.00 -9.47
CA ILE A 384 -0.93 8.96 -10.74
C ILE A 384 0.21 9.96 -10.71
N ALA A 385 1.43 9.51 -10.96
CA ALA A 385 2.55 10.38 -11.30
C ALA A 385 2.59 10.57 -12.82
N ALA A 386 2.68 11.81 -13.29
CA ALA A 386 2.69 12.14 -14.71
C ALA A 386 3.88 13.03 -15.07
N ALA A 387 4.70 12.60 -16.02
CA ALA A 387 5.85 13.36 -16.53
C ALA A 387 5.35 14.46 -17.48
N ASN A 388 5.16 15.68 -16.95
CA ASN A 388 4.74 16.83 -17.73
C ASN A 388 5.96 17.55 -18.33
N PHE A 389 6.31 17.11 -19.54
CA PHE A 389 7.55 17.50 -20.20
C PHE A 389 7.62 18.99 -20.51
N GLN A 390 6.51 19.58 -20.95
CA GLN A 390 6.46 20.97 -21.36
C GLN A 390 6.39 21.94 -20.17
N ALA A 391 5.71 21.55 -19.09
CA ALA A 391 5.67 22.34 -17.86
C ALA A 391 6.94 22.19 -16.99
N GLU A 392 7.84 21.26 -17.36
CA GLU A 392 9.03 20.90 -16.57
C GLU A 392 8.66 20.54 -15.12
N GLU A 393 7.77 19.58 -14.93
CA GLU A 393 7.36 19.08 -13.61
C GLU A 393 6.82 17.65 -13.67
N VAL A 394 6.77 16.99 -12.51
CA VAL A 394 5.97 15.76 -12.34
C VAL A 394 4.68 16.14 -11.64
N SER A 395 3.55 16.00 -12.32
CA SER A 395 2.21 16.22 -11.77
C SER A 395 1.76 14.99 -10.99
N ILE A 396 1.23 15.19 -9.78
CA ILE A 396 0.67 14.14 -8.93
C ILE A 396 -0.84 14.29 -8.89
N LEU A 397 -1.54 13.31 -9.42
CA LEU A 397 -2.99 13.31 -9.51
C LEU A 397 -3.60 12.28 -8.56
N ASN A 398 -4.60 12.71 -7.80
CA ASN A 398 -5.34 11.84 -6.88
C ASN A 398 -6.78 11.69 -7.35
N ARG A 399 -7.43 10.60 -6.93
CA ARG A 399 -8.87 10.43 -7.17
C ARG A 399 -9.62 11.56 -6.47
N THR A 400 -10.64 12.10 -7.13
CA THR A 400 -11.47 13.18 -6.56
C THR A 400 -12.08 12.77 -5.20
N GLU A 401 -12.46 11.49 -5.06
CA GLU A 401 -12.92 10.94 -3.79
C GLU A 401 -11.85 11.02 -2.69
N ASP A 402 -10.60 10.64 -2.98
CA ASP A 402 -9.52 10.61 -2.00
C ASP A 402 -9.18 12.02 -1.48
N MET A 403 -9.35 13.05 -2.33
CA MET A 403 -9.21 14.46 -1.95
C MET A 403 -10.23 14.89 -0.91
N ALA A 404 -11.48 14.48 -1.06
CA ALA A 404 -12.55 14.86 -0.14
C ALA A 404 -12.44 14.17 1.23
N SER A 405 -11.88 12.96 1.31
CA SER A 405 -11.72 12.24 2.59
C SER A 405 -10.46 12.60 3.36
N GLY A 406 -9.42 13.10 2.69
CA GLY A 406 -8.09 13.20 3.29
C GLY A 406 -7.45 11.83 3.57
N LEU A 407 -6.76 11.73 4.70
CA LEU A 407 -6.07 10.54 5.18
C LEU A 407 -6.80 9.94 6.39
N PHE A 408 -6.88 8.61 6.44
CA PHE A 408 -7.35 7.90 7.61
C PHE A 408 -6.16 7.55 8.49
N VAL A 409 -5.98 8.35 9.55
CA VAL A 409 -4.89 8.21 10.52
C VAL A 409 -5.41 7.49 11.76
N GLN A 410 -4.62 6.57 12.28
CA GLN A 410 -4.94 5.86 13.51
C GLN A 410 -3.69 5.71 14.36
N ILE A 411 -3.74 6.13 15.62
CA ILE A 411 -2.74 5.73 16.60
C ILE A 411 -3.10 4.29 17.01
N GLU A 412 -2.25 3.33 16.63
CA GLU A 412 -2.48 1.91 16.93
C GLU A 412 -2.26 1.62 18.42
N ARG A 413 -1.16 2.18 18.97
CA ARG A 413 -0.84 2.12 20.39
C ARG A 413 0.11 3.24 20.80
N VAL A 414 0.14 3.47 22.10
CA VAL A 414 1.10 4.36 22.78
C VAL A 414 1.91 3.55 23.78
N VAL A 415 3.24 3.55 23.63
CA VAL A 415 4.17 2.87 24.52
C VAL A 415 4.88 3.91 25.39
N ALA A 416 4.64 3.86 26.70
CA ALA A 416 5.15 4.83 27.68
C ALA A 416 5.91 4.16 28.84
N ASP A 417 6.30 2.89 28.71
CA ASP A 417 6.99 2.13 29.78
C ASP A 417 8.33 2.76 30.21
N LYS A 418 8.94 3.56 29.34
CA LYS A 418 10.20 4.29 29.58
C LYS A 418 9.97 5.80 29.76
N PHE A 419 8.85 6.18 30.38
CA PHE A 419 8.48 7.58 30.60
C PHE A 419 9.66 8.41 31.17
N PRO A 420 9.93 9.64 30.68
CA PRO A 420 9.10 10.45 29.79
C PRO A 420 9.26 10.18 28.29
N LEU A 421 10.01 9.15 27.88
CA LEU A 421 10.07 8.76 26.48
C LEU A 421 8.78 8.03 26.09
N VAL A 422 8.10 8.55 25.07
CA VAL A 422 6.84 7.99 24.54
C VAL A 422 7.06 7.59 23.09
N THR A 423 6.59 6.40 22.73
CA THR A 423 6.59 5.90 21.35
C THR A 423 5.16 5.74 20.86
N LEU A 424 4.85 6.33 19.71
CA LEU A 424 3.59 6.17 18.99
C LEU A 424 3.80 5.23 17.82
N GLU A 425 2.90 4.27 17.67
CA GLU A 425 2.72 3.53 16.43
C GLU A 425 1.48 4.04 15.73
N ILE A 426 1.66 4.50 14.49
CA ILE A 426 0.64 5.19 13.71
C ILE A 426 0.44 4.45 12.40
N GLN A 427 -0.81 4.12 12.11
CA GLN A 427 -1.23 3.61 10.82
C GLN A 427 -1.86 4.73 9.99
N VAL A 428 -1.45 4.84 8.73
CA VAL A 428 -1.96 5.79 7.76
C VAL A 428 -2.48 5.04 6.55
N GLN A 429 -3.76 5.26 6.23
CA GLN A 429 -4.47 4.64 5.11
C GLN A 429 -5.29 5.67 4.36
N ASP A 430 -5.82 5.28 3.21
CA ASP A 430 -6.94 5.97 2.59
C ASP A 430 -8.30 5.43 3.07
N ARG A 431 -9.38 5.95 2.49
CA ARG A 431 -10.75 5.51 2.77
C ARG A 431 -11.00 4.03 2.41
N HIS A 432 -10.25 3.47 1.47
CA HIS A 432 -10.38 2.11 0.95
C HIS A 432 -9.46 1.09 1.67
N ARG A 433 -8.88 1.47 2.82
CA ARG A 433 -7.90 0.67 3.60
C ARG A 433 -6.57 0.44 2.87
N ARG A 434 -6.30 1.14 1.77
CA ARG A 434 -5.00 1.08 1.11
C ARG A 434 -3.97 1.83 1.96
N PRO A 435 -2.82 1.22 2.30
CA PRO A 435 -1.82 1.88 3.12
C PRO A 435 -1.16 3.05 2.37
N ILE A 436 -0.82 4.11 3.11
CA ILE A 436 -0.04 5.24 2.58
C ILE A 436 1.43 5.02 2.93
N VAL A 437 2.30 4.97 1.94
CA VAL A 437 3.75 4.71 2.06
C VAL A 437 4.58 5.95 1.68
N GLY A 438 5.86 5.94 2.08
CA GLY A 438 6.83 6.97 1.71
C GLY A 438 6.91 8.17 2.66
N LEU A 439 6.06 8.23 3.69
CA LEU A 439 6.05 9.35 4.64
C LEU A 439 7.30 9.34 5.53
N ASP A 440 7.77 10.53 5.88
CA ASP A 440 8.85 10.72 6.85
C ASP A 440 8.48 11.76 7.91
N SER A 441 9.44 12.14 8.76
CA SER A 441 9.21 13.06 9.88
C SER A 441 8.49 14.36 9.52
N ARG A 442 8.62 14.84 8.27
CA ARG A 442 8.01 16.10 7.81
C ARG A 442 6.50 16.00 7.62
N ASN A 443 6.01 14.77 7.47
CA ASN A 443 4.60 14.49 7.27
C ASN A 443 3.82 14.43 8.59
N PHE A 444 4.48 14.41 9.75
CA PHE A 444 3.84 14.18 11.05
C PHE A 444 4.00 15.38 11.97
N LEU A 445 2.89 15.81 12.58
CA LEU A 445 2.86 16.73 13.71
C LEU A 445 2.22 16.03 14.91
N ILE A 446 3.01 15.84 15.97
CA ILE A 446 2.52 15.27 17.23
C ILE A 446 2.29 16.38 18.24
N THR A 447 1.14 16.37 18.91
CA THR A 447 0.82 17.34 19.96
C THR A 447 0.35 16.65 21.25
N GLU A 448 0.67 17.26 22.40
CA GLU A 448 0.19 16.89 23.72
C GLU A 448 -0.46 18.11 24.37
N GLY A 449 -1.69 17.96 24.89
CA GLY A 449 -2.43 19.09 25.48
C GLY A 449 -2.60 20.28 24.54
N GLY A 450 -2.70 20.02 23.23
CA GLY A 450 -2.83 21.04 22.18
C GLY A 450 -1.52 21.78 21.84
N LYS A 451 -0.36 21.31 22.29
CA LYS A 451 0.95 21.90 22.00
C LYS A 451 1.88 20.89 21.31
N PRO A 452 2.69 21.30 20.32
CA PRO A 452 3.70 20.43 19.72
C PRO A 452 4.63 19.83 20.78
N VAL A 453 4.93 18.54 20.63
CA VAL A 453 5.81 17.81 21.55
C VAL A 453 7.28 18.20 21.35
N LEU A 454 8.10 17.98 22.37
CA LEU A 454 9.55 18.17 22.28
C LEU A 454 10.27 16.90 21.77
N ASP A 455 11.40 17.12 21.12
CA ASP A 455 12.31 16.07 20.65
C ASP A 455 11.62 14.98 19.81
N GLN A 456 10.66 15.38 18.95
CA GLN A 456 10.01 14.47 18.01
C GLN A 456 11.07 13.87 17.08
N THR A 457 11.15 12.54 17.08
CA THR A 457 12.04 11.75 16.22
C THR A 457 11.26 10.69 15.47
N PHE A 458 11.70 10.41 14.24
CA PHE A 458 11.10 9.38 13.40
C PHE A 458 11.82 8.05 13.67
N GLY A 459 11.13 7.14 14.35
CA GLY A 459 11.64 5.82 14.70
C GLY A 459 11.71 4.86 13.52
N GLY A 460 10.91 5.10 12.48
CA GLY A 460 10.98 4.37 11.21
C GLY A 460 9.62 4.17 10.57
N ALA A 461 9.63 3.47 9.43
CA ALA A 461 8.43 3.05 8.72
C ALA A 461 8.52 1.57 8.33
N ALA A 462 7.38 0.89 8.37
CA ALA A 462 7.31 -0.54 8.08
C ALA A 462 7.71 -0.86 6.62
N TYR A 463 7.40 0.03 5.66
CA TYR A 463 7.76 -0.15 4.24
C TYR A 463 9.27 -0.13 3.97
N LEU A 464 10.09 0.47 4.85
CA LEU A 464 11.56 0.48 4.73
C LEU A 464 12.20 -0.84 5.18
N SER A 465 11.43 -1.78 5.72
CA SER A 465 11.93 -3.03 6.25
C SER A 465 12.11 -4.11 5.19
N THR A 466 13.25 -4.77 5.23
CA THR A 466 13.50 -5.99 4.45
C THR A 466 12.95 -7.26 5.11
N GLN A 467 12.54 -7.19 6.38
CA GLN A 467 12.03 -8.32 7.16
C GLN A 467 10.51 -8.52 7.01
N SER A 468 10.08 -9.75 6.71
CA SER A 468 8.69 -10.21 6.73
C SER A 468 8.42 -11.24 7.83
N ALA A 469 7.28 -11.10 8.49
CA ALA A 469 6.80 -12.03 9.53
C ALA A 469 5.42 -12.57 9.17
N ILE A 470 5.23 -13.89 9.32
CA ILE A 470 3.93 -14.54 9.09
C ILE A 470 3.52 -15.44 10.25
N SER A 471 2.23 -15.68 10.38
CA SER A 471 1.68 -16.84 11.09
C SER A 471 1.11 -17.80 10.06
N LEU A 472 1.28 -19.10 10.29
CA LEU A 472 0.80 -20.13 9.37
C LEU A 472 -0.27 -20.98 10.05
N VAL A 473 -1.33 -21.30 9.32
CA VAL A 473 -2.40 -22.17 9.77
C VAL A 473 -2.49 -23.36 8.83
N ILE A 474 -2.44 -24.58 9.37
CA ILE A 474 -2.55 -25.82 8.60
C ILE A 474 -3.92 -26.44 8.87
N GLU A 475 -4.68 -26.70 7.82
CA GLU A 475 -5.94 -27.45 7.88
C GLU A 475 -5.74 -28.89 8.36
N ARG A 476 -6.55 -29.34 9.34
CA ARG A 476 -6.61 -30.75 9.81
C ARG A 476 -7.99 -31.34 9.61
N SER A 477 -8.39 -31.38 8.34
CA SER A 477 -9.68 -31.89 7.88
C SER A 477 -9.54 -33.25 7.16
N PRO A 478 -10.60 -34.06 7.06
CA PRO A 478 -10.58 -35.28 6.24
C PRO A 478 -10.13 -35.04 4.78
N GLU A 479 -10.37 -33.85 4.23
CA GLU A 479 -10.01 -33.43 2.87
C GLU A 479 -8.50 -33.28 2.69
N THR A 480 -7.79 -32.88 3.75
CA THR A 480 -6.33 -32.68 3.72
C THR A 480 -5.53 -33.86 4.25
N ALA A 481 -6.18 -34.82 4.94
CA ALA A 481 -5.57 -36.07 5.37
C ALA A 481 -4.86 -36.85 4.24
N PRO A 482 -5.39 -36.97 3.00
CA PRO A 482 -4.67 -37.63 1.91
C PRO A 482 -3.57 -36.77 1.27
N LEU A 483 -3.47 -35.47 1.60
CA LEU A 483 -2.59 -34.49 0.94
C LEU A 483 -1.33 -34.16 1.77
N LEU A 484 -0.83 -35.11 2.56
CA LEU A 484 0.32 -34.88 3.46
C LEU A 484 1.58 -34.38 2.75
N THR A 485 1.90 -34.93 1.58
CA THR A 485 3.09 -34.51 0.83
C THR A 485 2.96 -33.07 0.31
N PRO A 486 1.87 -32.70 -0.40
CA PRO A 486 1.57 -31.30 -0.74
C PRO A 486 1.60 -30.34 0.47
N LEU A 487 0.98 -30.71 1.59
CA LEU A 487 0.98 -29.91 2.81
C LEU A 487 2.40 -29.62 3.32
N ARG A 488 3.26 -30.65 3.36
CA ARG A 488 4.66 -30.50 3.79
C ARG A 488 5.43 -29.55 2.88
N THR A 489 5.25 -29.67 1.57
CA THR A 489 5.86 -28.77 0.59
C THR A 489 5.39 -27.34 0.82
N ALA A 490 4.07 -27.12 0.94
CA ALA A 490 3.50 -25.79 1.15
C ALA A 490 4.01 -25.11 2.44
N VAL A 491 4.11 -25.85 3.55
CA VAL A 491 4.64 -25.34 4.82
C VAL A 491 6.12 -24.96 4.66
N LYS A 492 6.93 -25.86 4.10
CA LYS A 492 8.36 -25.62 3.90
C LYS A 492 8.60 -24.39 3.01
N ASP A 493 7.92 -24.33 1.88
CA ASP A 493 8.06 -23.24 0.91
C ASP A 493 7.62 -21.92 1.54
N SER A 494 6.52 -21.92 2.29
CA SER A 494 6.01 -20.75 3.00
C SER A 494 6.99 -20.20 4.02
N VAL A 495 7.56 -21.07 4.86
CA VAL A 495 8.56 -20.69 5.86
C VAL A 495 9.85 -20.20 5.20
N SER A 496 10.28 -20.82 4.10
CA SER A 496 11.50 -20.42 3.37
C SER A 496 11.37 -19.08 2.64
N ALA A 497 10.15 -18.62 2.36
CA ALA A 497 9.90 -17.39 1.62
C ALA A 497 9.99 -16.12 2.49
N VAL A 498 9.94 -16.27 3.82
CA VAL A 498 9.80 -15.16 4.78
C VAL A 498 10.92 -15.17 5.82
N ASP A 499 11.14 -14.04 6.49
CA ASP A 499 12.28 -13.91 7.41
C ASP A 499 11.97 -14.44 8.81
N ARG A 500 10.70 -14.45 9.21
CA ARG A 500 10.27 -14.94 10.52
C ARG A 500 8.91 -15.64 10.47
N LEU A 501 8.86 -16.87 10.98
CA LEU A 501 7.62 -17.53 11.36
C LEU A 501 7.30 -17.16 12.81
N VAL A 502 6.15 -16.53 13.04
CA VAL A 502 5.69 -16.07 14.35
C VAL A 502 4.98 -17.20 15.10
N SER A 503 4.06 -17.87 14.40
CA SER A 503 3.34 -19.03 14.94
C SER A 503 2.98 -20.00 13.83
N LEU A 504 2.78 -21.26 14.22
CA LEU A 504 2.23 -22.31 13.37
C LEU A 504 1.07 -22.95 14.12
N VAL A 505 -0.12 -22.96 13.53
CA VAL A 505 -1.34 -23.46 14.17
C VAL A 505 -1.91 -24.63 13.35
N SER A 506 -2.08 -25.78 13.98
CA SER A 506 -2.83 -26.90 13.39
C SER A 506 -4.31 -26.73 13.70
N ALA A 507 -5.12 -26.51 12.66
CA ALA A 507 -6.56 -26.28 12.72
C ALA A 507 -7.33 -27.61 12.77
N GLY A 508 -7.30 -28.29 13.91
CA GLY A 508 -8.16 -29.43 14.23
C GLY A 508 -9.45 -29.00 14.92
N GLU A 509 -10.13 -29.94 15.59
CA GLU A 509 -11.33 -29.62 16.40
C GLU A 509 -10.99 -28.66 17.57
N LEU A 510 -9.80 -28.84 18.15
CA LEU A 510 -9.17 -27.90 19.06
C LEU A 510 -7.88 -27.41 18.40
N PRO A 511 -7.84 -26.16 17.91
CA PRO A 511 -6.62 -25.62 17.31
C PRO A 511 -5.47 -25.56 18.31
N ILE A 512 -4.29 -26.01 17.89
CA ILE A 512 -3.10 -26.11 18.74
C ILE A 512 -1.93 -25.40 18.06
N LYS A 513 -1.15 -24.66 18.86
CA LYS A 513 0.12 -24.08 18.42
C LYS A 513 1.19 -25.17 18.38
N GLU A 514 1.77 -25.34 17.22
CA GLU A 514 2.85 -26.29 16.96
C GLU A 514 4.19 -25.73 17.42
N ARG A 515 5.14 -26.63 17.69
CA ARG A 515 6.53 -26.23 17.96
C ARG A 515 7.23 -25.86 16.64
N ILE A 516 7.96 -24.74 16.66
CA ILE A 516 8.65 -24.19 15.48
C ILE A 516 10.13 -23.86 15.74
N ASP A 517 10.69 -24.43 16.81
CA ASP A 517 12.06 -24.17 17.29
C ASP A 517 13.16 -24.85 16.46
N SER A 518 12.81 -25.79 15.57
CA SER A 518 13.75 -26.51 14.71
C SER A 518 13.11 -26.97 13.40
N ALA A 519 13.94 -27.28 12.40
CA ALA A 519 13.47 -27.87 11.15
C ALA A 519 12.73 -29.21 11.38
N SER A 520 13.20 -30.02 12.35
CA SER A 520 12.52 -31.25 12.74
C SER A 520 11.15 -30.98 13.34
N ALA A 521 11.02 -29.94 14.17
CA ALA A 521 9.73 -29.56 14.76
C ALA A 521 8.75 -29.08 13.68
N LEU A 522 9.21 -28.29 12.71
CA LEU A 522 8.41 -27.89 11.55
C LEU A 522 7.95 -29.10 10.71
N GLU A 523 8.82 -30.09 10.52
CA GLU A 523 8.43 -31.33 9.83
C GLU A 523 7.40 -32.14 10.61
N GLN A 524 7.55 -32.25 11.93
CA GLN A 524 6.58 -32.94 12.80
C GLN A 524 5.24 -32.22 12.81
N ALA A 525 5.28 -30.89 12.89
CA ALA A 525 4.11 -30.03 12.81
C ALA A 525 3.40 -30.24 11.48
N ALA A 526 4.09 -30.23 10.33
CA ALA A 526 3.46 -30.46 9.04
C ALA A 526 2.76 -31.84 8.95
N ARG A 527 3.25 -32.86 9.65
CA ARG A 527 2.62 -34.20 9.74
C ARG A 527 1.38 -34.25 10.64
N GLY A 528 1.10 -33.20 11.41
CA GLY A 528 -0.03 -33.16 12.34
C GLY A 528 0.22 -33.91 13.64
N ALA A 529 1.47 -33.91 14.12
CA ALA A 529 1.84 -34.64 15.33
C ALA A 529 1.10 -34.14 16.59
N ALA A 530 0.70 -32.87 16.64
CA ALA A 530 0.03 -32.29 17.80
C ALA A 530 -1.51 -32.22 17.69
N SER A 531 -2.10 -32.49 16.52
CA SER A 531 -3.55 -32.36 16.31
C SER A 531 -4.09 -33.37 15.30
N SER A 532 -5.13 -34.10 15.70
CA SER A 532 -5.80 -35.08 14.85
C SER A 532 -6.67 -34.43 13.78
N TYR A 533 -6.77 -35.10 12.63
CA TYR A 533 -7.73 -34.75 11.58
C TYR A 533 -9.17 -34.97 12.08
N SER A 534 -10.05 -33.99 11.87
CA SER A 534 -11.44 -34.05 12.36
C SER A 534 -12.42 -33.41 11.38
N PRO A 535 -13.60 -34.01 11.12
CA PRO A 535 -14.67 -33.36 10.35
C PRO A 535 -15.26 -32.15 11.07
N ARG A 536 -15.01 -31.99 12.37
CA ARG A 536 -15.45 -30.85 13.20
C ARG A 536 -14.36 -29.81 13.42
N TRP A 537 -13.36 -29.76 12.54
CA TRP A 537 -12.25 -28.82 12.65
C TRP A 537 -12.72 -27.36 12.67
N ARG A 538 -11.96 -26.52 13.38
CA ARG A 538 -12.33 -25.14 13.73
C ARG A 538 -11.42 -24.14 13.04
N PHE A 539 -11.82 -23.73 11.83
CA PHE A 539 -11.12 -22.72 11.04
C PHE A 539 -11.07 -21.37 11.75
N ASP A 540 -12.21 -20.85 12.17
CA ASP A 540 -12.35 -19.58 12.89
C ASP A 540 -11.42 -19.41 14.08
N LEU A 541 -11.37 -20.40 14.97
CA LEU A 541 -10.51 -20.36 16.16
C LEU A 541 -9.02 -20.39 15.78
N ALA A 542 -8.65 -21.17 14.77
CA ALA A 542 -7.27 -21.27 14.31
C ALA A 542 -6.80 -19.95 13.68
N ILE A 543 -7.63 -19.34 12.83
CA ILE A 543 -7.35 -18.02 12.23
C ILE A 543 -7.24 -16.96 13.32
N ARG A 544 -8.21 -16.90 14.25
CA ARG A 544 -8.19 -15.93 15.34
C ARG A 544 -6.90 -16.03 16.16
N LEU A 545 -6.52 -17.25 16.54
CA LEU A 545 -5.31 -17.52 17.32
C LEU A 545 -4.04 -17.05 16.60
N ALA A 546 -3.88 -17.46 15.34
CA ALA A 546 -2.72 -17.11 14.53
C ALA A 546 -2.62 -15.60 14.25
N ALA A 547 -3.77 -14.92 14.06
CA ALA A 547 -3.83 -13.48 13.86
C ALA A 547 -3.53 -12.71 15.16
N THR A 548 -4.02 -13.17 16.32
CA THR A 548 -3.68 -12.57 17.62
C THR A 548 -2.17 -12.61 17.89
N ASP A 549 -1.49 -13.71 17.56
CA ASP A 549 -0.04 -13.84 17.72
C ASP A 549 0.77 -12.86 16.85
N LEU A 550 0.19 -12.39 15.75
CA LEU A 550 0.82 -11.37 14.91
C LEU A 550 0.72 -9.96 15.50
N LEU A 551 -0.25 -9.67 16.37
CA LEU A 551 -0.52 -8.31 16.84
C LEU A 551 0.65 -7.60 17.55
N PRO A 552 1.56 -8.26 18.28
CA PRO A 552 2.69 -7.57 18.90
C PRO A 552 3.87 -7.34 17.95
N VAL A 553 3.87 -7.97 16.77
CA VAL A 553 5.01 -7.92 15.85
C VAL A 553 5.00 -6.58 15.14
N GLU A 554 6.09 -5.80 15.28
CA GLU A 554 6.21 -4.44 14.71
C GLU A 554 5.92 -4.38 13.19
N LYS A 555 6.13 -5.50 12.47
CA LYS A 555 6.00 -5.59 11.02
C LYS A 555 5.20 -6.83 10.62
N LYS A 556 3.94 -6.87 11.05
CA LYS A 556 2.94 -7.88 10.69
C LYS A 556 2.73 -7.82 9.19
N ARG A 557 2.70 -8.96 8.52
CA ARG A 557 2.39 -8.96 7.09
C ARG A 557 1.27 -9.91 6.74
N ALA A 558 1.40 -11.18 7.07
CA ALA A 558 0.41 -12.13 6.57
C ALA A 558 0.09 -13.25 7.55
N LEU A 559 -1.18 -13.63 7.56
CA LEU A 559 -1.62 -14.94 7.96
C LEU A 559 -1.73 -15.79 6.70
N VAL A 560 -1.00 -16.91 6.65
CA VAL A 560 -1.05 -17.86 5.55
C VAL A 560 -1.81 -19.10 5.99
N PHE A 561 -2.97 -19.33 5.41
CA PHE A 561 -3.73 -20.56 5.58
C PHE A 561 -3.33 -21.56 4.48
N VAL A 562 -2.95 -22.77 4.88
CA VAL A 562 -2.57 -23.87 3.97
C VAL A 562 -3.62 -24.96 4.08
N GLY A 563 -4.33 -25.23 2.99
CA GLY A 563 -5.50 -26.09 3.03
C GLY A 563 -6.00 -26.59 1.68
N SER A 564 -7.06 -27.39 1.74
CA SER A 564 -7.77 -27.95 0.57
C SER A 564 -8.55 -26.87 -0.20
N GLY A 565 -8.89 -25.77 0.47
CA GLY A 565 -9.79 -24.74 -0.04
C GLY A 565 -11.26 -24.99 0.29
N ARG A 566 -11.58 -26.10 0.98
CA ARG A 566 -12.94 -26.45 1.41
C ARG A 566 -13.10 -26.21 2.91
N LEU A 567 -14.10 -25.43 3.27
CA LEU A 567 -14.42 -25.13 4.67
C LEU A 567 -15.42 -26.14 5.23
N GLY A 568 -15.16 -26.60 6.46
CA GLY A 568 -16.08 -27.49 7.18
C GLY A 568 -17.30 -26.77 7.76
N GLN A 569 -18.30 -27.53 8.21
CA GLN A 569 -19.54 -26.97 8.78
C GLN A 569 -19.32 -26.05 9.99
N LYS A 570 -18.23 -26.24 10.74
CA LYS A 570 -17.88 -25.43 11.91
C LYS A 570 -16.87 -24.32 11.63
N ALA A 571 -16.68 -23.95 10.35
CA ALA A 571 -15.65 -22.99 9.98
C ALA A 571 -15.83 -21.59 10.59
N PHE A 572 -17.06 -21.21 10.99
CA PHE A 572 -17.42 -19.89 11.54
C PHE A 572 -18.35 -19.99 12.77
N ASP A 573 -18.13 -21.00 13.63
CA ASP A 573 -19.03 -21.35 14.74
C ASP A 573 -18.92 -20.39 15.94
N SER A 574 -17.72 -19.87 16.23
CA SER A 574 -17.46 -18.89 17.31
C SER A 574 -17.17 -17.49 16.79
N TYR A 575 -16.50 -17.37 15.64
CA TYR A 575 -16.26 -16.08 14.99
C TYR A 575 -16.80 -16.09 13.58
N GLY A 576 -17.66 -15.11 13.26
CA GLY A 576 -18.28 -14.98 11.94
C GLY A 576 -17.27 -14.61 10.85
N LEU A 577 -17.62 -14.90 9.60
CA LEU A 577 -16.80 -14.58 8.43
C LEU A 577 -16.41 -13.08 8.36
N SER A 578 -17.40 -12.20 8.49
CA SER A 578 -17.19 -10.74 8.46
C SER A 578 -16.39 -10.26 9.67
N GLU A 579 -16.59 -10.85 10.85
CA GLU A 579 -15.85 -10.52 12.05
C GLU A 579 -14.36 -10.86 11.92
N LEU A 580 -14.03 -12.04 11.39
CA LEU A 580 -12.64 -12.43 11.12
C LEU A 580 -11.99 -11.53 10.07
N ALA A 581 -12.72 -11.22 8.99
CA ALA A 581 -12.25 -10.30 7.96
C ALA A 581 -11.94 -8.92 8.55
N SER A 582 -12.87 -8.35 9.30
CA SER A 582 -12.71 -7.06 9.98
C SER A 582 -11.60 -7.11 11.02
N TYR A 583 -11.49 -8.18 11.81
CA TYR A 583 -10.40 -8.33 12.78
C TYR A 583 -9.03 -8.27 12.11
N MET A 584 -8.82 -9.03 11.03
CA MET A 584 -7.55 -9.01 10.31
C MET A 584 -7.29 -7.65 9.64
N ALA A 585 -8.27 -7.12 8.91
CA ALA A 585 -8.14 -5.86 8.18
C ALA A 585 -7.93 -4.65 9.09
N ASN A 586 -8.68 -4.55 10.21
CA ASN A 586 -8.57 -3.45 11.18
C ASN A 586 -7.26 -3.48 11.99
N ASN A 587 -6.50 -4.57 11.90
CA ASN A 587 -5.18 -4.72 12.51
C ASN A 587 -4.05 -4.85 11.48
N GLY A 588 -4.32 -4.57 10.20
CA GLY A 588 -3.30 -4.60 9.14
C GLY A 588 -2.73 -5.97 8.83
N ILE A 589 -3.50 -7.05 9.01
CA ILE A 589 -3.09 -8.43 8.72
C ILE A 589 -3.66 -8.85 7.36
N TYR A 590 -2.81 -9.16 6.39
CA TYR A 590 -3.21 -9.72 5.11
C TYR A 590 -3.49 -11.22 5.25
N PHE A 591 -4.55 -11.73 4.62
CA PHE A 591 -4.89 -13.16 4.64
C PHE A 591 -4.61 -13.81 3.28
N TYR A 592 -3.75 -14.83 3.28
CA TYR A 592 -3.43 -15.62 2.10
C TYR A 592 -3.92 -17.04 2.27
N THR A 593 -4.44 -17.62 1.19
CA THR A 593 -4.81 -19.04 1.12
C THR A 593 -3.88 -19.75 0.15
N VAL A 594 -3.21 -20.80 0.61
CA VAL A 594 -2.40 -21.71 -0.22
C VAL A 594 -3.16 -23.01 -0.39
N LEU A 595 -3.58 -23.27 -1.62
CA LEU A 595 -4.31 -24.47 -2.01
C LEU A 595 -3.33 -25.59 -2.34
N VAL A 596 -3.47 -26.72 -1.65
CA VAL A 596 -2.58 -27.89 -1.82
C VAL A 596 -3.14 -28.96 -2.75
N GLY A 597 -4.38 -28.81 -3.22
CA GLY A 597 -5.05 -29.69 -4.19
C GLY A 597 -5.46 -28.93 -5.46
N SER A 598 -6.01 -29.64 -6.45
CA SER A 598 -6.47 -29.06 -7.73
C SER A 598 -7.84 -28.36 -7.66
N GLY A 599 -8.34 -28.12 -6.45
CA GLY A 599 -9.64 -27.50 -6.21
C GLY A 599 -9.60 -25.98 -6.30
N THR A 600 -10.77 -25.37 -6.38
CA THR A 600 -10.97 -23.93 -6.18
C THR A 600 -11.29 -23.66 -4.71
N ALA A 601 -10.83 -22.52 -4.19
CA ALA A 601 -11.21 -22.08 -2.85
C ALA A 601 -12.72 -21.79 -2.77
N ASP A 602 -13.33 -22.08 -1.62
CA ASP A 602 -14.67 -21.62 -1.28
C ASP A 602 -14.74 -20.08 -1.27
N LYS A 603 -15.94 -19.53 -1.54
CA LYS A 603 -16.15 -18.08 -1.69
C LYS A 603 -15.79 -17.30 -0.44
N GLU A 604 -15.93 -17.92 0.72
CA GLU A 604 -15.59 -17.36 2.03
C GLU A 604 -14.09 -17.15 2.18
N LEU A 605 -13.25 -18.06 1.68
CA LEU A 605 -11.79 -17.88 1.67
C LEU A 605 -11.38 -16.77 0.70
N GLN A 606 -12.02 -16.70 -0.47
CA GLN A 606 -11.83 -15.60 -1.42
C GLN A 606 -12.23 -14.26 -0.78
N TYR A 607 -13.39 -14.21 -0.11
CA TYR A 607 -13.85 -13.03 0.60
C TYR A 607 -12.83 -12.56 1.66
N LEU A 608 -12.28 -13.47 2.48
CA LEU A 608 -11.23 -13.12 3.46
C LEU A 608 -9.98 -12.54 2.79
N CYS A 609 -9.54 -13.12 1.67
CA CYS A 609 -8.41 -12.60 0.91
C CYS A 609 -8.71 -11.18 0.40
N ASP A 610 -9.87 -10.98 -0.22
CA ASP A 610 -10.27 -9.70 -0.80
C ASP A 610 -10.42 -8.61 0.27
N GLN A 611 -11.04 -8.92 1.42
CA GLN A 611 -11.24 -7.98 2.53
C GLN A 611 -9.95 -7.50 3.18
N THR A 612 -8.92 -8.34 3.14
CA THR A 612 -7.64 -8.08 3.80
C THR A 612 -6.55 -7.65 2.82
N GLY A 613 -6.82 -7.72 1.50
CA GLY A 613 -5.87 -7.41 0.42
C GLY A 613 -4.86 -8.54 0.13
N GLY A 614 -5.14 -9.76 0.58
CA GLY A 614 -4.32 -10.94 0.28
C GLY A 614 -4.77 -11.65 -0.99
N ALA A 615 -4.37 -12.92 -1.16
CA ALA A 615 -4.66 -13.67 -2.38
C ALA A 615 -4.78 -15.19 -2.13
N VAL A 616 -5.50 -15.84 -3.04
CA VAL A 616 -5.53 -17.31 -3.16
C VAL A 616 -4.40 -17.74 -4.10
N LEU A 617 -3.55 -18.66 -3.62
CA LEU A 617 -2.37 -19.17 -4.28
C LEU A 617 -2.52 -20.67 -4.51
N GLN A 618 -2.10 -21.16 -5.67
CA GLN A 618 -2.05 -22.58 -5.99
C GLN A 618 -0.64 -23.11 -5.75
N LEU A 619 -0.49 -24.23 -5.02
CA LEU A 619 0.82 -24.79 -4.68
C LEU A 619 1.68 -25.06 -5.92
N TYR A 620 1.08 -25.67 -6.95
CA TYR A 620 1.75 -26.11 -8.17
C TYR A 620 1.56 -25.13 -9.35
N GLN A 621 1.70 -23.83 -9.09
CA GLN A 621 1.82 -22.85 -10.17
C GLN A 621 3.24 -22.87 -10.77
N SER A 622 3.39 -22.47 -12.03
CA SER A 622 4.67 -22.55 -12.77
C SER A 622 5.84 -21.83 -12.09
N GLN A 623 5.56 -20.79 -11.29
CA GLN A 623 6.57 -20.04 -10.53
C GLN A 623 6.74 -20.50 -9.07
N GLY A 624 5.96 -21.49 -8.61
CA GLY A 624 5.86 -21.90 -7.21
C GLY A 624 5.23 -20.82 -6.30
N ILE A 625 4.87 -21.19 -5.06
CA ILE A 625 4.29 -20.23 -4.09
C ILE A 625 5.35 -19.33 -3.44
N GLY A 626 6.62 -19.73 -3.46
CA GLY A 626 7.71 -18.98 -2.84
C GLY A 626 7.89 -17.58 -3.42
N ALA A 627 7.66 -17.39 -4.73
CA ALA A 627 7.69 -16.07 -5.37
C ALA A 627 6.54 -15.18 -4.88
N ALA A 628 5.31 -15.70 -4.84
CA ALA A 628 4.13 -14.99 -4.35
C ALA A 628 4.22 -14.68 -2.84
N LEU A 629 4.84 -15.55 -2.05
CA LEU A 629 5.05 -15.29 -0.63
C LEU A 629 6.23 -14.36 -0.39
N LYS A 630 7.25 -14.33 -1.27
CA LYS A 630 8.26 -13.28 -1.27
C LYS A 630 7.67 -11.92 -1.62
N SER A 631 6.62 -11.85 -2.46
CA SER A 631 5.95 -10.58 -2.75
C SER A 631 5.18 -10.01 -1.55
N ILE A 632 4.90 -10.80 -0.50
CA ILE A 632 4.46 -10.26 0.80
C ILE A 632 5.48 -9.25 1.36
N ARG A 633 6.77 -9.40 1.02
CA ARG A 633 7.81 -8.42 1.36
C ARG A 633 7.61 -7.07 0.67
N GLN A 634 6.89 -7.05 -0.44
CA GLN A 634 6.65 -5.88 -1.28
C GLN A 634 5.28 -5.26 -1.03
N ASN A 635 4.40 -5.91 -0.24
CA ASN A 635 3.12 -5.32 0.13
C ASN A 635 3.36 -3.98 0.86
N PRO A 636 2.69 -2.90 0.43
CA PRO A 636 2.81 -1.61 1.08
C PRO A 636 2.35 -1.71 2.54
N SER A 637 3.03 -0.98 3.42
CA SER A 637 2.65 -0.89 4.83
C SER A 637 2.78 0.55 5.30
N GLY A 638 1.63 1.13 5.66
CA GLY A 638 1.51 2.51 6.14
C GLY A 638 1.62 2.60 7.65
N SER A 639 2.48 1.77 8.26
CA SER A 639 2.76 1.82 9.69
C SER A 639 4.06 2.58 9.96
N TYR A 640 4.00 3.49 10.92
CA TYR A 640 5.02 4.48 11.24
C TYR A 640 5.26 4.53 12.74
N THR A 641 6.52 4.67 13.13
CA THR A 641 6.90 4.82 14.54
C THR A 641 7.46 6.21 14.77
N LEU A 642 6.91 6.92 15.74
CA LEU A 642 7.40 8.21 16.19
C LEU A 642 7.72 8.17 17.67
N GLN A 643 8.77 8.88 18.07
CA GLN A 643 9.17 9.00 19.47
C GLN A 643 9.27 10.46 19.86
N TYR A 644 8.89 10.78 21.09
CA TYR A 644 9.01 12.12 21.65
C TYR A 644 9.18 12.06 23.16
N ARG A 645 9.52 13.21 23.76
CA ARG A 645 9.61 13.34 25.22
C ARG A 645 8.39 14.11 25.75
N SER A 646 7.59 13.45 26.59
CA SER A 646 6.42 14.09 27.20
C SER A 646 6.85 15.10 28.27
N GLN A 647 6.06 16.17 28.39
CA GLN A 647 6.18 17.19 29.44
C GLN A 647 4.94 17.28 30.33
N LEU A 648 3.93 16.44 30.09
CA LEU A 648 2.70 16.50 30.85
C LEU A 648 2.90 15.94 32.27
N PRO A 649 2.29 16.56 33.30
CA PRO A 649 2.36 16.05 34.66
C PRO A 649 1.63 14.71 34.76
N THR A 650 2.29 13.70 35.34
CA THR A 650 1.78 12.32 35.40
C THR A 650 0.85 12.06 36.57
N ASP A 651 0.87 12.88 37.62
CA ASP A 651 0.23 12.59 38.92
C ASP A 651 0.62 11.19 39.43
N PHE A 652 1.92 10.91 39.56
CA PHE A 652 2.44 9.57 39.93
C PHE A 652 1.92 8.46 38.99
N GLY A 653 1.76 8.80 37.71
CA GLY A 653 1.18 7.97 36.66
C GLY A 653 -0.34 7.87 36.65
N ARG A 654 -1.09 8.59 37.51
CA ARG A 654 -2.56 8.52 37.60
C ARG A 654 -3.30 9.45 36.65
N ALA A 655 -2.61 10.42 36.05
CA ALA A 655 -3.19 11.33 35.06
C ALA A 655 -3.29 10.66 33.69
N PHE A 656 -4.43 10.83 33.04
CA PHE A 656 -4.60 10.50 31.62
C PHE A 656 -3.96 11.60 30.77
N LEU A 657 -3.03 11.20 29.90
CA LEU A 657 -2.22 12.09 29.08
C LEU A 657 -2.71 12.04 27.62
N PRO A 658 -3.38 13.10 27.10
CA PRO A 658 -3.87 13.12 25.73
C PRO A 658 -2.74 13.33 24.72
N VAL A 659 -2.81 12.64 23.59
CA VAL A 659 -1.87 12.79 22.48
C VAL A 659 -2.63 12.81 21.16
N GLU A 660 -2.26 13.73 20.28
CA GLU A 660 -2.81 13.86 18.94
C GLU A 660 -1.71 13.69 17.90
N ALA A 661 -2.05 13.06 16.78
CA ALA A 661 -1.17 12.92 15.64
C ALA A 661 -1.88 13.42 14.38
N GLU A 662 -1.27 14.39 13.71
CA GLU A 662 -1.72 14.91 12.44
C GLU A 662 -0.73 14.48 11.35
N VAL A 663 -1.26 14.06 10.20
CA VAL A 663 -0.49 13.60 9.05
C VAL A 663 -0.86 14.43 7.84
N TYR A 664 0.16 14.87 7.11
CA TYR A 664 0.04 15.73 5.93
C TYR A 664 0.77 15.10 4.74
N LEU A 665 0.09 15.04 3.60
CA LEU A 665 0.70 14.63 2.33
C LEU A 665 0.07 15.42 1.19
N LEU A 666 0.85 16.31 0.58
CA LEU A 666 0.38 17.25 -0.45
C LEU A 666 -0.84 18.03 0.07
N GLU A 667 -1.96 18.00 -0.65
CA GLU A 667 -3.23 18.66 -0.27
C GLU A 667 -4.12 17.79 0.65
N ARG A 668 -3.66 16.61 1.07
CA ARG A 668 -4.38 15.71 1.98
C ARG A 668 -3.86 15.85 3.39
N SER A 669 -4.77 15.78 4.35
CA SER A 669 -4.44 15.64 5.76
C SER A 669 -5.36 14.64 6.45
N GLY A 670 -4.93 14.15 7.60
CA GLY A 670 -5.73 13.34 8.49
C GLY A 670 -5.21 13.46 9.91
N ARG A 671 -6.02 13.07 10.88
CA ARG A 671 -5.63 13.15 12.30
C ARG A 671 -6.28 12.07 13.13
N ASP A 672 -5.64 11.71 14.22
CA ASP A 672 -6.21 10.90 15.29
C ASP A 672 -5.82 11.48 16.65
N ALA A 673 -6.66 11.25 17.65
CA ALA A 673 -6.45 11.66 19.02
C ALA A 673 -6.73 10.48 19.96
N LEU A 674 -5.80 10.21 20.86
CA LEU A 674 -5.88 9.18 21.90
C LEU A 674 -5.33 9.76 23.22
N GLY A 675 -4.90 8.87 24.11
CA GLY A 675 -4.07 9.19 25.25
C GLY A 675 -3.52 7.93 25.89
N TYR A 676 -2.77 8.12 26.97
CA TYR A 676 -2.08 7.05 27.66
C TYR A 676 -1.90 7.40 29.14
N PHE A 677 -1.38 6.45 29.91
CA PHE A 677 -0.94 6.66 31.29
C PHE A 677 0.55 6.36 31.38
N ALA A 678 1.29 7.18 32.11
CA ALA A 678 2.65 6.85 32.51
C ALA A 678 2.65 5.67 33.51
N PRO A 679 3.79 4.98 33.73
CA PRO A 679 3.94 3.99 34.80
C PRO A 679 3.56 4.58 36.16
N LEU A 680 3.04 3.74 37.07
CA LEU A 680 2.87 4.12 38.47
C LEU A 680 4.24 4.32 39.12
N GLU A 681 4.41 5.42 39.86
CA GLU A 681 5.61 5.72 40.65
C GLU A 681 5.59 5.04 42.02
#